data_AF-A0A3D3H0N2-F1
#
_entry.id   AF-A0A3D3H0N2-F1
#
_cell.length_a   1.000
_cell.length_b   1.000
_cell.length_c   1.000
_cell.angle_alpha   90.00
_cell.angle_beta   90.00
_cell.angle_gamma   90.00
#
_symmetry.space_group_name_H-M   'P 1'
#
loop_
_entity.id
_entity.type
_entity.pdbx_description
1 polymer ?
#
loop_
_entity_poly.entity_id
_entity_poly.type
_entity_poly.pdbx_seq_one_letter_code
_entity_poly.pdbx_strand_id
1 'polypeptide(L)'
;SDLPAGAILSGTNVQVIHLVDGKTIHEYVFTEASLIDLTLSSAGDDFAGIFTLPIRIIATDSISGDTYIEDSQSLTIDVTPVVDGITISSDSPMLEDVQDSFDLNIVFNDTDLLPALGGKEKIQIDNNIDNNLTITLLDGGTLIDDTGYFILKSGSSNVWQFTGTKNLQMIAALASLSLQPTEHLAGEYVFSIQLTGNIIDTASMLAGRTSISEAFFEVIQITVDAVTDPAKLITSDSEGDEDTAIYLSGLSAELIDQDGSETLYLTVQGLPTGAILATDEDGDSGNDPVPLPNNGVDGGTFNGSPTFSWTLTPSQLATLVLIPPLDFSGDIPLTLQAITKDDEPGEYVTTSSSFTVGVRPVSDGVDVYIEPDNLYSGIENDFITVDLGAISLDSDADEQIYLSVHISADSDESALINIDTRASINVGTAEAKFTSDGAGGFLALLTLDTNEISTFDILMGNLAWGTFNMSVGVASIDKNTVNSNNLSDISPFETFNFLIELTPEVDSPRWVDYGDVNVSIADNIPLDLALTLQNPAPDEEGYLVVLGLLDGLSLNHGTQQGSEWIVEFSDLATLEIIGASMGDSFDLTLTPYAQLDENTENGITRVININVEEVTSTSTMSSSNFSSDSAMSENISFVNERFITSVLDELSSQTLSYDS
;
A
#
# COMPACT_ATOMS: atom_id res chain seq x y z
N SER A 1 23.49 -51.96 72.88
CA SER A 1 22.50 -51.10 73.55
C SER A 1 21.34 -50.84 72.62
N ASP A 2 20.11 -50.89 73.13
CA ASP A 2 18.88 -50.50 72.42
C ASP A 2 18.66 -48.98 72.44
N LEU A 3 19.75 -48.21 72.43
CA LEU A 3 19.70 -46.75 72.40
C LEU A 3 19.59 -46.27 70.95
N PRO A 4 18.78 -45.23 70.67
CA PRO A 4 18.77 -44.56 69.36
C PRO A 4 20.17 -44.06 68.99
N ALA A 5 20.42 -43.91 67.68
CA ALA A 5 21.67 -43.36 67.18
C ALA A 5 21.90 -41.96 67.75
N GLY A 6 23.09 -41.69 68.32
CA GLY A 6 23.40 -40.41 68.97
C GLY A 6 23.06 -40.32 70.46
N ALA A 7 22.24 -41.23 70.99
CA ALA A 7 21.93 -41.28 72.42
C ALA A 7 23.07 -41.93 73.22
N ILE A 8 23.56 -41.24 74.26
CA ILE A 8 24.66 -41.69 75.12
C ILE A 8 24.25 -41.51 76.58
N LEU A 9 24.42 -42.56 77.38
CA LEU A 9 24.21 -42.52 78.83
C LEU A 9 25.50 -42.07 79.53
N SER A 10 25.42 -41.01 80.34
CA SER A 10 26.55 -40.38 81.03
C SER A 10 26.25 -40.16 82.51
N GLY A 11 27.27 -40.20 83.35
CA GLY A 11 27.15 -39.96 84.80
C GLY A 11 28.43 -40.34 85.52
N THR A 12 28.53 -40.03 86.81
CA THR A 12 29.70 -40.39 87.61
C THR A 12 29.91 -41.90 87.59
N ASN A 13 31.11 -42.40 87.29
CA ASN A 13 31.45 -43.84 87.22
C ASN A 13 30.66 -44.68 86.19
N VAL A 14 30.01 -44.07 85.20
CA VAL A 14 29.43 -44.81 84.07
C VAL A 14 30.55 -45.32 83.16
N GLN A 15 30.56 -46.63 82.90
CA GLN A 15 31.49 -47.31 82.00
C GLN A 15 30.75 -47.83 80.77
N VAL A 16 31.28 -47.53 79.59
CA VAL A 16 30.74 -48.01 78.31
C VAL A 16 31.50 -49.26 77.89
N ILE A 17 30.81 -50.39 77.84
CA ILE A 17 31.38 -51.66 77.39
C ILE A 17 31.03 -51.82 75.91
N HIS A 18 32.06 -51.97 75.08
CA HIS A 18 31.90 -52.15 73.63
C HIS A 18 31.95 -53.63 73.26
N LEU A 19 31.36 -53.98 72.11
CA LEU A 19 31.58 -55.26 71.45
C LEU A 19 33.03 -55.38 70.98
N VAL A 20 33.39 -56.55 70.46
CA VAL A 20 34.75 -56.89 69.99
C VAL A 20 35.26 -55.95 68.89
N ASP A 21 34.36 -55.22 68.21
CA ASP A 21 34.69 -54.21 67.20
C ASP A 21 35.22 -52.88 67.79
N GLY A 22 35.14 -52.70 69.11
CA GLY A 22 35.58 -51.50 69.82
C GLY A 22 34.79 -50.24 69.51
N LYS A 23 33.67 -50.35 68.77
CA LYS A 23 32.85 -49.21 68.32
C LYS A 23 31.38 -49.35 68.71
N THR A 24 30.84 -50.56 68.64
CA THR A 24 29.44 -50.80 68.95
C THR A 24 29.27 -50.96 70.46
N ILE A 25 28.39 -50.16 71.05
CA ILE A 25 28.14 -50.22 72.48
C ILE A 25 27.34 -51.49 72.81
N HIS A 26 27.90 -52.34 73.67
CA HIS A 26 27.24 -53.53 74.18
C HIS A 26 26.32 -53.16 75.36
N GLU A 27 26.90 -52.65 76.45
CA GLU A 27 26.21 -52.32 77.70
C GLU A 27 26.84 -51.10 78.40
N TYR A 28 26.05 -50.44 79.24
CA TYR A 28 26.51 -49.38 80.14
C TYR A 28 26.49 -49.93 81.57
N VAL A 29 27.60 -49.80 82.30
CA VAL A 29 27.76 -50.31 83.65
C VAL A 29 28.06 -49.17 84.61
N PHE A 30 27.31 -49.08 85.70
CA PHE A 30 27.48 -48.03 86.71
C PHE A 30 27.02 -48.53 88.09
N THR A 31 27.38 -47.78 89.13
CA THR A 31 27.01 -48.09 90.52
C THR A 31 25.75 -47.34 90.94
N GLU A 32 25.11 -47.73 92.05
CA GLU A 32 23.96 -47.00 92.61
C GLU A 32 24.24 -45.49 92.82
N ALA A 33 25.48 -45.13 93.19
CA ALA A 33 25.89 -43.74 93.37
C ALA A 33 25.75 -42.87 92.10
N SER A 34 25.77 -43.49 90.91
CA SER A 34 25.63 -42.84 89.60
C SER A 34 24.18 -42.50 89.27
N LEU A 35 23.19 -43.03 89.99
CA LEU A 35 21.77 -42.78 89.71
C LEU A 35 21.36 -41.33 89.99
N ILE A 36 22.09 -40.61 90.84
CA ILE A 36 21.78 -39.22 91.20
C ILE A 36 22.13 -38.22 90.10
N ASP A 37 23.06 -38.57 89.21
CA ASP A 37 23.58 -37.71 88.15
C ASP A 37 23.58 -38.38 86.78
N LEU A 38 22.82 -39.47 86.63
CA LEU A 38 22.66 -40.16 85.36
C LEU A 38 21.91 -39.25 84.38
N THR A 39 22.50 -39.06 83.21
CA THR A 39 21.98 -38.23 82.13
C THR A 39 21.99 -39.02 80.84
N LEU A 40 20.98 -38.80 80.01
CA LEU A 40 20.95 -39.27 78.63
C LEU A 40 21.14 -38.05 77.73
N SER A 41 22.07 -38.11 76.79
CA SER A 41 22.17 -37.08 75.74
C SER A 41 20.90 -37.08 74.88
N SER A 42 20.72 -36.04 74.05
CA SER A 42 19.67 -36.08 73.03
C SER A 42 19.80 -37.36 72.20
N ALA A 43 18.66 -37.90 71.76
CA ALA A 43 18.60 -39.16 71.04
C ALA A 43 19.04 -39.03 69.56
N GLY A 44 20.03 -38.17 69.28
CA GLY A 44 20.22 -37.55 67.97
C GLY A 44 19.34 -36.31 67.80
N ASP A 45 19.56 -35.59 66.71
CA ASP A 45 18.75 -34.41 66.34
C ASP A 45 17.41 -34.83 65.70
N ASP A 46 17.35 -36.04 65.12
CA ASP A 46 16.26 -36.48 64.23
C ASP A 46 15.31 -37.52 64.88
N PHE A 47 15.61 -38.07 66.06
CA PHE A 47 14.82 -39.19 66.61
C PHE A 47 13.60 -38.73 67.42
N ALA A 48 12.42 -39.25 67.10
CA ALA A 48 11.22 -39.12 67.92
C ALA A 48 10.48 -40.46 68.15
N GLY A 49 10.00 -40.67 69.38
CA GLY A 49 9.19 -41.81 69.76
C GLY A 49 9.66 -42.52 71.03
N ILE A 50 9.21 -43.77 71.18
CA ILE A 50 9.50 -44.60 72.34
C ILE A 50 10.74 -45.46 72.09
N PHE A 51 11.62 -45.53 73.09
CA PHE A 51 12.54 -46.65 73.20
C PHE A 51 12.60 -47.18 74.64
N THR A 52 12.95 -48.45 74.79
CA THR A 52 13.00 -49.13 76.08
C THR A 52 14.39 -49.66 76.35
N LEU A 53 14.96 -49.26 77.49
CA LEU A 53 16.25 -49.71 77.97
C LEU A 53 16.04 -50.84 78.98
N PRO A 54 16.47 -52.08 78.70
CA PRO A 54 16.49 -53.14 79.71
C PRO A 54 17.53 -52.79 80.80
N ILE A 55 17.15 -52.97 82.06
CA ILE A 55 18.02 -52.72 83.22
C ILE A 55 18.34 -54.05 83.89
N ARG A 56 19.63 -54.36 83.96
CA ARG A 56 20.18 -55.46 84.76
C ARG A 56 20.73 -54.93 86.07
N ILE A 57 20.16 -55.38 87.18
CA ILE A 57 20.66 -55.08 88.53
C ILE A 57 21.51 -56.26 89.01
N ILE A 58 22.72 -55.97 89.46
CA ILE A 58 23.62 -56.97 90.05
C ILE A 58 23.91 -56.54 91.48
N ALA A 59 23.45 -57.34 92.45
CA ALA A 59 23.71 -57.13 93.87
C ALA A 59 24.65 -58.23 94.38
N THR A 60 25.82 -57.86 94.90
CA THR A 60 26.80 -58.79 95.48
C THR A 60 26.98 -58.50 96.96
N ASP A 61 26.76 -59.50 97.80
CA ASP A 61 27.04 -59.41 99.24
C ASP A 61 28.56 -59.35 99.46
N SER A 62 29.04 -58.23 100.00
CA SER A 62 30.47 -57.99 100.23
C SER A 62 31.14 -58.92 101.25
N ILE A 63 30.36 -59.62 102.09
CA ILE A 63 30.84 -60.52 103.15
C ILE A 63 30.75 -61.98 102.70
N SER A 64 29.64 -62.42 102.10
CA SER A 64 29.47 -63.82 101.65
C SER A 64 29.98 -64.08 100.23
N GLY A 65 30.05 -63.05 99.39
CA GLY A 65 30.38 -63.15 97.96
C GLY A 65 29.22 -63.63 97.08
N ASP A 66 28.04 -63.88 97.66
CA ASP A 66 26.86 -64.28 96.90
C ASP A 66 26.39 -63.14 95.98
N THR A 67 26.00 -63.46 94.75
CA THR A 67 25.52 -62.49 93.78
C THR A 67 24.10 -62.84 93.34
N TYR A 68 23.22 -61.83 93.35
CA TYR A 68 21.88 -61.91 92.79
C TYR A 68 21.80 -60.99 91.56
N ILE A 69 21.19 -61.49 90.48
CA ILE A 69 21.00 -60.75 89.24
C ILE A 69 19.50 -60.64 89.00
N GLU A 70 19.03 -59.42 88.72
CA GLU A 70 17.65 -59.13 88.34
C GLU A 70 17.62 -58.40 86.98
N ASP A 71 17.03 -59.06 85.98
CA ASP A 71 16.89 -58.56 84.60
C ASP A 71 15.43 -58.18 84.26
N SER A 72 14.57 -58.05 85.27
CA SER A 72 13.13 -57.84 85.09
C SER A 72 12.75 -56.38 84.84
N GLN A 73 13.68 -55.44 85.09
CA GLN A 73 13.41 -54.02 85.04
C GLN A 73 13.70 -53.43 83.66
N SER A 74 12.95 -52.41 83.30
CA SER A 74 13.16 -51.65 82.09
C SER A 74 12.82 -50.19 82.31
N LEU A 75 13.55 -49.29 81.65
CA LEU A 75 13.25 -47.87 81.58
C LEU A 75 12.75 -47.54 80.18
N THR A 76 11.48 -47.14 80.07
CA THR A 76 10.93 -46.66 78.81
C THR A 76 10.98 -45.15 78.78
N ILE A 77 11.48 -44.59 77.68
CA ILE A 77 11.67 -43.15 77.48
C ILE A 77 10.84 -42.73 76.26
N ASP A 78 10.13 -41.61 76.43
CA ASP A 78 9.36 -40.92 75.42
C ASP A 78 10.16 -39.71 74.92
N VAL A 79 10.50 -39.67 73.63
CA VAL A 79 11.09 -38.51 72.96
C VAL A 79 10.02 -37.85 72.11
N THR A 80 9.65 -36.62 72.44
CA THR A 80 8.59 -35.89 71.74
C THR A 80 9.02 -35.53 70.32
N PRO A 81 8.11 -35.64 69.33
CA PRO A 81 8.37 -35.17 67.96
C PRO A 81 8.61 -33.67 67.91
N VAL A 82 9.48 -33.24 66.99
CA VAL A 82 9.88 -31.85 66.74
C VAL A 82 9.96 -31.67 65.22
N VAL A 83 9.50 -30.53 64.71
CA VAL A 83 9.64 -30.22 63.29
C VAL A 83 11.00 -29.59 63.04
N ASP A 84 11.77 -30.17 62.13
CA ASP A 84 13.13 -29.79 61.75
C ASP A 84 13.18 -28.97 60.46
N GLY A 85 12.08 -28.98 59.68
CA GLY A 85 11.90 -28.12 58.51
C GLY A 85 12.15 -28.83 57.18
N ILE A 86 12.13 -28.05 56.10
CA ILE A 86 12.37 -28.55 54.74
C ILE A 86 13.34 -27.64 53.99
N THR A 87 14.02 -28.20 52.99
CA THR A 87 14.68 -27.45 51.93
C THR A 87 13.94 -27.70 50.63
N ILE A 88 13.63 -26.64 49.90
CA ILE A 88 12.97 -26.71 48.59
C ILE A 88 13.94 -26.20 47.53
N SER A 89 14.07 -26.94 46.44
CA SER A 89 14.80 -26.52 45.25
C SER A 89 14.01 -26.84 43.99
N SER A 90 14.25 -26.10 42.92
CA SER A 90 13.90 -26.51 41.57
C SER A 90 15.13 -26.37 40.69
N ASP A 91 15.37 -27.35 39.82
CA ASP A 91 16.55 -27.35 38.96
C ASP A 91 16.12 -27.18 37.50
N SER A 92 16.22 -25.94 36.98
CA SER A 92 16.53 -25.53 35.59
C SER A 92 15.98 -24.12 35.33
N PRO A 93 16.61 -23.32 34.45
CA PRO A 93 15.95 -22.15 33.86
C PRO A 93 14.75 -22.61 33.02
N MET A 94 13.79 -21.73 32.85
CA MET A 94 12.59 -21.96 32.05
C MET A 94 12.57 -20.99 30.87
N LEU A 95 11.96 -21.37 29.76
CA LEU A 95 11.66 -20.42 28.69
C LEU A 95 10.42 -19.58 29.07
N GLU A 96 10.45 -18.29 28.78
CA GLU A 96 9.22 -17.49 28.77
C GLU A 96 8.26 -17.95 27.68
N ASP A 97 7.00 -17.52 27.76
CA ASP A 97 5.91 -17.83 26.81
C ASP A 97 5.54 -19.30 26.62
N VAL A 98 6.34 -20.22 27.16
CA VAL A 98 6.24 -21.64 26.94
C VAL A 98 5.95 -22.33 28.26
N GLN A 99 5.06 -23.31 28.21
CA GLN A 99 4.83 -24.22 29.33
C GLN A 99 6.07 -25.11 29.51
N ASP A 100 6.65 -25.09 30.69
CA ASP A 100 7.79 -25.95 31.08
C ASP A 100 7.52 -26.69 32.39
N SER A 101 8.22 -27.81 32.61
CA SER A 101 8.07 -28.64 33.81
C SER A 101 8.55 -27.90 35.06
N PHE A 102 7.76 -27.99 36.13
CA PHE A 102 8.14 -27.45 37.43
C PHE A 102 8.69 -28.57 38.32
N ASP A 103 9.97 -28.87 38.15
CA ASP A 103 10.67 -29.94 38.87
C ASP A 103 10.98 -29.56 40.32
N LEU A 104 9.94 -29.55 41.15
CA LEU A 104 10.03 -29.24 42.57
C LEU A 104 10.62 -30.41 43.37
N ASN A 105 11.77 -30.19 43.98
CA ASN A 105 12.39 -31.12 44.91
C ASN A 105 12.21 -30.63 46.36
N ILE A 106 11.60 -31.46 47.20
CA ILE A 106 11.37 -31.17 48.62
C ILE A 106 12.14 -32.19 49.45
N VAL A 107 13.08 -31.71 50.25
CA VAL A 107 13.89 -32.52 51.16
C VAL A 107 13.51 -32.16 52.59
N PHE A 108 13.10 -33.15 53.38
CA PHE A 108 12.88 -32.98 54.83
C PHE A 108 14.22 -33.04 55.55
N ASN A 109 14.39 -32.18 56.55
CA ASN A 109 15.64 -32.09 57.30
C ASN A 109 15.78 -33.26 58.28
N ASP A 110 14.66 -33.82 58.76
CA ASP A 110 14.63 -35.04 59.54
C ASP A 110 15.06 -36.26 58.69
N THR A 111 16.18 -36.89 59.07
CA THR A 111 16.70 -38.10 58.43
C THR A 111 16.43 -39.40 59.18
N ASP A 112 15.48 -39.45 60.13
CA ASP A 112 15.25 -40.62 61.01
C ASP A 112 15.21 -41.94 60.23
N LEU A 113 16.24 -42.76 60.48
CA LEU A 113 16.46 -44.05 59.85
C LEU A 113 15.73 -45.20 60.55
N LEU A 114 15.01 -44.94 61.65
CA LEU A 114 14.24 -45.91 62.44
C LEU A 114 12.71 -45.65 62.39
N PRO A 115 12.08 -45.70 61.20
CA PRO A 115 10.71 -45.23 60.95
C PRO A 115 9.59 -46.08 61.57
N ALA A 116 9.91 -47.12 62.34
CA ALA A 116 8.92 -48.08 62.84
C ALA A 116 8.03 -47.49 63.95
N LEU A 117 8.51 -46.45 64.66
CA LEU A 117 7.82 -45.89 65.82
C LEU A 117 7.44 -44.41 65.67
N GLY A 118 8.08 -43.64 64.80
CA GLY A 118 7.84 -42.20 64.68
C GLY A 118 8.90 -41.45 63.88
N GLY A 119 8.95 -40.14 64.03
CA GLY A 119 10.01 -39.27 63.53
C GLY A 119 9.69 -38.69 62.16
N LYS A 120 9.55 -39.55 61.15
CA LYS A 120 9.55 -39.09 59.76
C LYS A 120 8.55 -37.96 59.45
N GLU A 121 9.11 -36.80 59.14
CA GLU A 121 8.38 -35.63 58.67
C GLU A 121 7.68 -35.83 57.32
N LYS A 122 6.59 -35.09 57.13
CA LYS A 122 5.88 -34.95 55.86
C LYS A 122 5.14 -33.62 55.83
N ILE A 123 4.75 -33.17 54.64
CA ILE A 123 3.75 -32.10 54.52
C ILE A 123 2.42 -32.59 55.08
N GLN A 124 1.80 -31.77 55.93
CA GLN A 124 0.48 -32.01 56.48
C GLN A 124 -0.57 -31.88 55.38
N ILE A 125 -1.30 -32.98 55.17
CA ILE A 125 -2.51 -33.00 54.34
C ILE A 125 -3.68 -33.37 55.25
N ASP A 126 -4.64 -32.46 55.36
CA ASP A 126 -5.85 -32.69 56.14
C ASP A 126 -7.12 -32.18 55.42
N ASN A 127 -8.28 -32.36 56.07
CA ASN A 127 -9.57 -31.97 55.50
C ASN A 127 -9.84 -30.45 55.57
N ASN A 128 -9.13 -29.75 56.45
CA ASN A 128 -9.10 -28.30 56.48
C ASN A 128 -8.07 -27.82 55.47
N ILE A 129 -8.52 -27.64 54.23
CA ILE A 129 -7.65 -27.30 53.09
C ILE A 129 -6.74 -26.11 53.32
N ASP A 130 -7.06 -25.17 54.22
CA ASP A 130 -6.18 -24.03 54.56
C ASP A 130 -4.87 -24.44 55.24
N ASN A 131 -4.78 -25.67 55.76
CA ASN A 131 -3.54 -26.24 56.32
C ASN A 131 -2.66 -26.92 55.26
N ASN A 132 -3.21 -27.20 54.07
CA ASN A 132 -2.50 -27.89 53.00
C ASN A 132 -1.59 -26.94 52.24
N LEU A 133 -0.72 -27.50 51.40
CA LEU A 133 0.21 -26.76 50.56
C LEU A 133 -0.51 -25.73 49.67
N THR A 134 0.01 -24.50 49.66
CA THR A 134 -0.30 -23.50 48.65
C THR A 134 0.94 -23.17 47.84
N ILE A 135 0.72 -22.90 46.55
CA ILE A 135 1.72 -22.36 45.63
C ILE A 135 1.20 -21.00 45.19
N THR A 136 1.99 -19.96 45.36
CA THR A 136 1.66 -18.60 44.93
C THR A 136 2.66 -18.14 43.90
N LEU A 137 2.18 -17.76 42.71
CA LEU A 137 3.03 -17.15 41.68
C LEU A 137 3.07 -15.64 41.92
N LEU A 138 4.24 -15.09 42.27
CA LEU A 138 4.35 -13.68 42.66
C LEU A 138 4.44 -12.75 41.46
N ASP A 139 4.98 -13.25 40.34
CA ASP A 139 5.29 -12.47 39.13
C ASP A 139 4.32 -12.73 37.97
N GLY A 140 3.16 -13.34 38.27
CA GLY A 140 2.13 -13.70 37.28
C GLY A 140 2.28 -15.13 36.76
N GLY A 141 1.99 -15.35 35.48
CA GLY A 141 2.05 -16.67 34.84
C GLY A 141 0.91 -17.62 35.22
N THR A 142 1.05 -18.87 34.78
CA THR A 142 0.05 -19.92 34.96
C THR A 142 0.66 -21.18 35.58
N LEU A 143 0.06 -21.68 36.66
CA LEU A 143 0.34 -23.03 37.18
C LEU A 143 -0.61 -24.03 36.53
N ILE A 144 -0.04 -25.08 35.95
CA ILE A 144 -0.76 -26.15 35.26
C ILE A 144 -0.55 -27.45 36.06
N ASP A 145 -1.66 -28.06 36.48
CA ASP A 145 -1.69 -29.35 37.19
C ASP A 145 -2.65 -30.32 36.48
N ASP A 146 -2.09 -31.27 35.75
CA ASP A 146 -2.85 -32.29 35.02
C ASP A 146 -3.65 -33.24 35.94
N THR A 147 -3.29 -33.32 37.23
CA THR A 147 -4.04 -34.15 38.19
C THR A 147 -5.29 -33.46 38.73
N GLY A 148 -5.37 -32.13 38.60
CA GLY A 148 -6.49 -31.31 39.07
C GLY A 148 -6.61 -31.20 40.60
N TYR A 149 -5.52 -31.45 41.34
CA TYR A 149 -5.52 -31.33 42.79
C TYR A 149 -5.16 -29.92 43.28
N PHE A 150 -4.38 -29.15 42.52
CA PHE A 150 -4.13 -27.73 42.75
C PHE A 150 -5.20 -26.88 42.09
N ILE A 151 -6.02 -26.21 42.90
CA ILE A 151 -7.13 -25.38 42.45
C ILE A 151 -6.87 -23.94 42.85
N LEU A 152 -7.10 -23.00 41.93
CA LEU A 152 -7.01 -21.58 42.21
C LEU A 152 -7.94 -21.20 43.37
N LYS A 153 -7.37 -20.60 44.42
CA LYS A 153 -8.08 -20.22 45.64
C LYS A 153 -9.10 -19.13 45.32
N SER A 154 -10.34 -19.33 45.75
CA SER A 154 -11.44 -18.37 45.52
C SER A 154 -11.06 -16.96 45.99
N GLY A 155 -11.20 -15.97 45.11
CA GLY A 155 -10.85 -14.58 45.39
C GLY A 155 -9.37 -14.24 45.19
N SER A 156 -8.55 -15.18 44.71
CA SER A 156 -7.17 -14.95 44.28
C SER A 156 -7.02 -15.14 42.77
N SER A 157 -6.07 -14.44 42.17
CA SER A 157 -5.62 -14.62 40.79
C SER A 157 -4.33 -15.44 40.67
N ASN A 158 -3.64 -15.69 41.79
CA ASN A 158 -2.28 -16.22 41.75
C ASN A 158 -1.93 -17.21 42.89
N VAL A 159 -2.91 -17.71 43.64
CA VAL A 159 -2.70 -18.66 44.74
C VAL A 159 -3.42 -19.96 44.44
N TRP A 160 -2.69 -21.06 44.30
CA TRP A 160 -3.22 -22.41 44.09
C TRP A 160 -3.17 -23.20 45.38
N GLN A 161 -4.32 -23.74 45.79
CA GLN A 161 -4.49 -24.54 47.00
C GLN A 161 -4.55 -26.02 46.64
N PHE A 162 -3.74 -26.84 47.30
CA PHE A 162 -3.86 -28.30 47.19
C PHE A 162 -5.12 -28.79 47.92
N THR A 163 -6.03 -29.44 47.17
CA THR A 163 -7.32 -29.95 47.66
C THR A 163 -7.38 -31.49 47.77
N GLY A 164 -6.29 -32.18 47.44
CA GLY A 164 -6.20 -33.62 47.65
C GLY A 164 -6.27 -34.00 49.13
N THR A 165 -6.57 -35.26 49.41
CA THR A 165 -6.80 -35.77 50.78
C THR A 165 -5.73 -36.76 51.23
N LYS A 166 -4.78 -37.10 50.36
CA LYS A 166 -3.75 -38.11 50.61
C LYS A 166 -2.38 -37.60 50.16
N ASN A 167 -1.34 -37.96 50.91
CA ASN A 167 0.05 -37.65 50.55
C ASN A 167 0.42 -38.17 49.15
N LEU A 168 -0.06 -39.35 48.76
CA LEU A 168 0.20 -39.89 47.40
C LEU A 168 -0.38 -39.01 46.28
N GLN A 169 -1.50 -38.32 46.53
CA GLN A 169 -2.06 -37.37 45.56
C GLN A 169 -1.22 -36.11 45.46
N MET A 170 -0.67 -35.64 46.60
CA MET A 170 0.24 -34.50 46.62
C MET A 170 1.52 -34.81 45.86
N ILE A 171 2.13 -35.97 46.11
CA ILE A 171 3.33 -36.40 45.38
C ILE A 171 3.06 -36.50 43.87
N ALA A 172 1.91 -37.06 43.48
CA ALA A 172 1.53 -37.15 42.07
C ALA A 172 1.30 -35.76 41.43
N ALA A 173 0.63 -34.86 42.15
CA ALA A 173 0.35 -33.51 41.67
C ALA A 173 1.63 -32.69 41.52
N LEU A 174 2.51 -32.70 42.54
CA LEU A 174 3.80 -32.01 42.49
C LEU A 174 4.67 -32.51 41.33
N ALA A 175 4.68 -33.81 41.06
CA ALA A 175 5.43 -34.40 39.95
C ALA A 175 4.84 -34.11 38.55
N SER A 176 3.61 -33.60 38.47
CA SER A 176 2.95 -33.22 37.21
C SER A 176 2.82 -31.70 37.03
N LEU A 177 3.38 -30.91 37.95
CA LEU A 177 3.29 -29.47 37.83
C LEU A 177 4.10 -28.99 36.64
N SER A 178 3.51 -28.05 35.91
CA SER A 178 4.19 -27.24 34.92
C SER A 178 3.79 -25.79 35.13
N LEU A 179 4.66 -24.92 34.65
CA LEU A 179 4.53 -23.49 34.78
C LEU A 179 4.69 -22.88 33.39
N GLN A 180 3.90 -21.87 33.12
CA GLN A 180 4.14 -20.94 32.03
C GLN A 180 4.40 -19.58 32.67
N PRO A 181 5.61 -19.02 32.55
CA PRO A 181 5.91 -17.67 33.03
C PRO A 181 4.96 -16.62 32.45
N THR A 182 4.99 -15.41 32.99
CA THR A 182 4.29 -14.27 32.38
C THR A 182 4.88 -14.01 31.00
N GLU A 183 4.04 -13.57 30.05
CA GLU A 183 4.53 -13.20 28.73
C GLU A 183 5.51 -12.03 28.83
N HIS A 184 6.61 -12.07 28.04
CA HIS A 184 7.62 -11.01 27.97
C HIS A 184 8.29 -10.72 29.34
N LEU A 185 8.64 -11.78 30.07
CA LEU A 185 9.34 -11.73 31.35
C LEU A 185 10.58 -12.61 31.28
N ALA A 186 11.74 -12.00 31.03
CA ALA A 186 13.03 -12.68 31.03
C ALA A 186 14.02 -12.14 32.08
N GLY A 187 14.98 -12.97 32.45
CA GLY A 187 16.13 -12.59 33.26
C GLY A 187 16.48 -13.55 34.41
N GLU A 188 17.59 -13.26 35.08
CA GLU A 188 18.05 -14.05 36.23
C GLU A 188 17.14 -13.86 37.44
N TYR A 189 16.59 -14.97 37.94
CA TYR A 189 15.79 -15.03 39.18
C TYR A 189 14.55 -14.12 39.20
N VAL A 190 13.96 -13.85 38.03
CA VAL A 190 12.83 -12.92 37.85
C VAL A 190 11.47 -13.54 38.14
N PHE A 191 11.36 -14.88 38.16
CA PHE A 191 10.09 -15.58 38.40
C PHE A 191 10.07 -16.24 39.78
N SER A 192 9.35 -15.63 40.70
CA SER A 192 9.32 -15.97 42.12
C SER A 192 8.06 -16.76 42.48
N ILE A 193 8.26 -17.90 43.12
CA ILE A 193 7.19 -18.81 43.53
C ILE A 193 7.28 -19.01 45.03
N GLN A 194 6.20 -18.70 45.72
CA GLN A 194 6.08 -18.89 47.15
C GLN A 194 5.32 -20.18 47.46
N LEU A 195 5.91 -21.03 48.29
CA LEU A 195 5.30 -22.23 48.83
C LEU A 195 5.01 -22.04 50.33
N THR A 196 3.79 -22.37 50.74
CA THR A 196 3.42 -22.37 52.16
C THR A 196 2.64 -23.62 52.51
N GLY A 197 2.83 -24.14 53.71
CA GLY A 197 2.03 -25.24 54.23
C GLY A 197 2.41 -25.52 55.67
N ASN A 198 2.06 -26.69 56.17
CA ASN A 198 2.55 -27.16 57.46
C ASN A 198 3.34 -28.45 57.29
N ILE A 199 4.42 -28.60 58.03
CA ILE A 199 5.14 -29.87 58.19
C ILE A 199 4.60 -30.53 59.45
N ILE A 200 4.40 -31.85 59.40
CA ILE A 200 3.93 -32.63 60.54
C ILE A 200 4.91 -33.76 60.84
N ASP A 201 5.44 -33.75 62.05
CA ASP A 201 6.14 -34.89 62.65
C ASP A 201 5.12 -35.66 63.51
N THR A 202 5.14 -36.99 63.43
CA THR A 202 4.30 -37.87 64.24
C THR A 202 5.08 -39.03 64.81
N ALA A 203 5.14 -39.10 66.14
CA ALA A 203 5.73 -40.21 66.87
C ALA A 203 4.74 -40.96 67.76
N SER A 204 4.96 -42.25 67.93
CA SER A 204 4.24 -43.08 68.90
C SER A 204 4.89 -42.90 70.26
N MET A 205 4.09 -42.46 71.24
CA MET A 205 4.48 -42.21 72.64
C MET A 205 3.78 -43.20 73.57
N LEU A 206 4.21 -43.31 74.83
CA LEU A 206 3.55 -44.15 75.84
C LEU A 206 2.06 -43.81 76.01
N ALA A 207 1.73 -42.52 75.89
CA ALA A 207 0.36 -42.01 76.00
C ALA A 207 -0.47 -42.13 74.70
N GLY A 208 0.11 -42.67 73.62
CA GLY A 208 -0.49 -42.74 72.29
C GLY A 208 0.30 -41.95 71.24
N ARG A 209 -0.26 -41.82 70.03
CA ARG A 209 0.39 -41.06 68.96
C ARG A 209 0.32 -39.57 69.26
N THR A 210 1.47 -38.90 69.19
CA THR A 210 1.61 -37.45 69.31
C THR A 210 2.07 -36.90 67.97
N SER A 211 1.50 -35.78 67.54
CA SER A 211 1.90 -35.06 66.33
C SER A 211 2.17 -33.61 66.66
N ILE A 212 3.27 -33.08 66.15
CA ILE A 212 3.59 -31.64 66.18
C ILE A 212 3.56 -31.14 64.74
N SER A 213 3.00 -29.94 64.57
CA SER A 213 2.81 -29.32 63.26
C SER A 213 3.30 -27.87 63.32
N GLU A 214 4.10 -27.49 62.33
CA GLU A 214 4.62 -26.13 62.19
C GLU A 214 4.46 -25.65 60.75
N ALA A 215 4.14 -24.36 60.60
CA ALA A 215 4.00 -23.72 59.30
C ALA A 215 5.37 -23.46 58.68
N PHE A 216 5.50 -23.68 57.37
CA PHE A 216 6.67 -23.28 56.60
C PHE A 216 6.29 -22.25 55.54
N PHE A 217 7.31 -21.49 55.14
CA PHE A 217 7.26 -20.48 54.10
C PHE A 217 8.59 -20.54 53.36
N GLU A 218 8.55 -20.77 52.06
CA GLU A 218 9.72 -20.78 51.20
C GLU A 218 9.44 -20.03 49.91
N VAL A 219 10.43 -19.30 49.41
CA VAL A 219 10.38 -18.65 48.10
C VAL A 219 11.50 -19.20 47.25
N ILE A 220 11.15 -19.75 46.10
CA ILE A 220 12.11 -20.12 45.08
C ILE A 220 12.07 -19.06 43.98
N GLN A 221 13.24 -18.78 43.41
CA GLN A 221 13.37 -17.87 42.27
C GLN A 221 13.91 -18.65 41.08
N ILE A 222 13.23 -18.53 39.96
CA ILE A 222 13.54 -19.20 38.71
C ILE A 222 14.12 -18.17 37.74
N THR A 223 15.20 -18.55 37.05
CA THR A 223 15.73 -17.79 35.92
C THR A 223 14.86 -18.10 34.72
N VAL A 224 14.39 -17.06 34.04
CA VAL A 224 13.60 -17.20 32.82
C VAL A 224 14.48 -16.79 31.64
N ASP A 225 14.75 -17.74 30.77
CA ASP A 225 15.44 -17.54 29.51
C ASP A 225 14.44 -16.94 28.51
N ALA A 226 14.91 -15.93 27.79
CA ALA A 226 14.06 -15.16 26.90
C ALA A 226 13.71 -15.91 25.60
N VAL A 227 12.59 -15.52 24.99
CA VAL A 227 12.10 -16.04 23.71
C VAL A 227 11.85 -14.86 22.78
N THR A 228 12.57 -14.83 21.66
CA THR A 228 12.48 -13.72 20.72
C THR A 228 11.10 -13.59 20.08
N ASP A 229 10.51 -12.41 20.18
CA ASP A 229 9.20 -12.03 19.68
C ASP A 229 9.28 -11.29 18.33
N PRO A 230 8.25 -11.38 17.47
CA PRO A 230 8.21 -10.59 16.25
C PRO A 230 7.98 -9.10 16.53
N ALA A 231 8.76 -8.20 15.89
CA ALA A 231 8.50 -6.77 15.97
C ALA A 231 7.12 -6.39 15.39
N LYS A 232 6.51 -5.36 15.98
CA LYS A 232 5.31 -4.70 15.45
C LYS A 232 5.70 -3.63 14.42
N LEU A 233 5.31 -3.84 13.17
CA LEU A 233 5.54 -2.92 12.05
C LEU A 233 4.27 -2.18 11.63
N ILE A 234 4.42 -0.89 11.30
CA ILE A 234 3.40 -0.10 10.60
C ILE A 234 4.08 0.52 9.37
N THR A 235 3.46 0.39 8.21
CA THR A 235 3.91 1.02 6.98
C THR A 235 2.75 1.72 6.28
N SER A 236 3.06 2.77 5.55
CA SER A 236 2.11 3.52 4.72
C SER A 236 2.76 3.92 3.42
N ASP A 237 1.96 3.97 2.37
CA ASP A 237 2.41 4.49 1.08
C ASP A 237 2.69 6.00 1.21
N SER A 238 3.64 6.49 0.41
CA SER A 238 4.03 7.90 0.35
C SER A 238 4.02 8.36 -1.09
N GLU A 239 3.82 9.66 -1.31
CA GLU A 239 3.81 10.25 -2.64
C GLU A 239 4.52 11.61 -2.60
N GLY A 240 5.26 11.94 -3.64
CA GLY A 240 5.93 13.24 -3.80
C GLY A 240 6.46 13.41 -5.21
N ASP A 241 7.00 14.59 -5.48
CA ASP A 241 7.53 14.96 -6.80
C ASP A 241 8.92 14.35 -6.99
N GLU A 242 9.26 13.96 -8.22
CA GLU A 242 10.66 13.67 -8.54
C GLU A 242 11.56 14.89 -8.33
N ASP A 243 12.87 14.66 -8.36
CA ASP A 243 13.92 15.65 -8.07
C ASP A 243 13.89 16.29 -6.67
N THR A 244 12.93 15.87 -5.85
CA THR A 244 12.75 16.34 -4.48
C THR A 244 12.80 15.19 -3.49
N ALA A 245 12.99 15.53 -2.22
CA ALA A 245 12.94 14.54 -1.16
C ALA A 245 11.48 14.18 -0.81
N ILE A 246 11.15 12.90 -0.91
CA ILE A 246 9.84 12.35 -0.56
C ILE A 246 9.90 11.80 0.87
N TYR A 247 9.11 12.37 1.77
CA TYR A 247 9.05 11.94 3.16
C TYR A 247 8.34 10.59 3.30
N LEU A 248 9.03 9.62 3.89
CA LEU A 248 8.47 8.29 4.20
C LEU A 248 7.78 8.32 5.56
N SER A 249 6.86 9.27 5.72
CA SER A 249 6.12 9.47 6.96
C SER A 249 5.11 8.34 7.18
N GLY A 250 4.97 7.88 8.43
CA GLY A 250 4.03 6.81 8.79
C GLY A 250 4.65 5.40 8.86
N LEU A 251 5.98 5.29 8.76
CA LEU A 251 6.70 4.08 9.13
C LEU A 251 6.93 4.02 10.64
N SER A 252 6.65 2.88 11.28
CA SER A 252 7.06 2.62 12.66
C SER A 252 7.44 1.17 12.89
N ALA A 253 8.33 0.95 13.85
CA ALA A 253 8.77 -0.37 14.29
C ALA A 253 9.06 -0.36 15.79
N GLU A 254 8.43 -1.27 16.52
CA GLU A 254 8.54 -1.39 17.98
C GLU A 254 8.72 -2.86 18.38
N LEU A 255 9.52 -3.09 19.43
CA LEU A 255 9.57 -4.39 20.11
C LEU A 255 8.25 -4.65 20.83
N ILE A 256 7.85 -5.93 20.90
CA ILE A 256 6.69 -6.34 21.68
C ILE A 256 7.10 -6.46 23.14
N ASP A 257 8.23 -7.13 23.40
CA ASP A 257 8.88 -7.14 24.71
C ASP A 257 9.61 -5.80 24.95
N GLN A 258 9.46 -5.27 26.16
CA GLN A 258 10.08 -4.02 26.61
C GLN A 258 10.87 -4.18 27.90
N ASP A 259 11.06 -5.40 28.39
CA ASP A 259 11.86 -5.67 29.58
C ASP A 259 13.37 -5.40 29.37
N GLY A 260 13.78 -5.29 28.09
CA GLY A 260 15.12 -4.92 27.64
C GLY A 260 16.01 -6.09 27.21
N SER A 261 15.46 -7.31 27.20
CA SER A 261 16.05 -8.54 26.65
C SER A 261 16.33 -8.43 25.13
N GLU A 262 15.41 -7.80 24.40
CA GLU A 262 15.42 -7.79 22.94
C GLU A 262 16.15 -6.59 22.31
N THR A 263 16.78 -6.84 21.16
CA THR A 263 17.32 -5.81 20.27
C THR A 263 16.59 -5.78 18.92
N LEU A 264 16.25 -4.57 18.45
CA LEU A 264 15.61 -4.34 17.16
C LEU A 264 16.61 -3.84 16.09
N TYR A 265 16.69 -4.55 14.97
CA TYR A 265 17.42 -4.14 13.77
C TYR A 265 16.43 -3.87 12.64
N LEU A 266 16.59 -2.76 11.92
CA LEU A 266 15.71 -2.39 10.82
C LEU A 266 16.47 -2.33 9.50
N THR A 267 15.82 -2.78 8.44
CA THR A 267 16.31 -2.59 7.08
C THR A 267 15.20 -2.17 6.14
N VAL A 268 15.49 -1.27 5.21
CA VAL A 268 14.63 -0.97 4.06
C VAL A 268 15.27 -1.57 2.82
N GLN A 269 14.47 -2.25 2.00
CA GLN A 269 14.88 -2.98 0.81
C GLN A 269 14.04 -2.55 -0.41
N GLY A 270 14.57 -2.78 -1.60
CA GLY A 270 13.88 -2.54 -2.87
C GLY A 270 14.21 -1.20 -3.54
N LEU A 271 15.13 -0.38 -3.00
CA LEU A 271 15.42 0.91 -3.63
C LEU A 271 16.16 0.70 -4.96
N PRO A 272 15.76 1.42 -6.03
CA PRO A 272 16.38 1.30 -7.34
C PRO A 272 17.78 1.93 -7.39
N THR A 273 18.50 1.63 -8.47
CA THR A 273 19.79 2.29 -8.74
C THR A 273 19.57 3.80 -8.92
N GLY A 274 20.39 4.63 -8.29
CA GLY A 274 20.28 6.09 -8.38
C GLY A 274 19.48 6.73 -7.23
N ALA A 275 18.57 6.00 -6.60
CA ALA A 275 17.84 6.49 -5.44
C ALA A 275 18.75 6.65 -4.21
N ILE A 276 18.43 7.65 -3.38
CA ILE A 276 19.16 7.95 -2.15
C ILE A 276 18.18 7.90 -0.97
N LEU A 277 18.46 7.03 0.00
CA LEU A 277 17.79 7.06 1.30
C LEU A 277 18.55 7.98 2.24
N ALA A 278 17.86 8.93 2.87
CA ALA A 278 18.46 9.94 3.73
C ALA A 278 17.60 10.23 4.96
N THR A 279 18.15 10.97 5.92
CA THR A 279 17.41 11.54 7.05
C THR A 279 17.41 13.05 6.98
N ASP A 280 16.25 13.64 7.18
CA ASP A 280 16.06 15.09 7.33
C ASP A 280 15.55 15.42 8.74
N GLU A 281 16.47 15.60 9.68
CA GLU A 281 16.16 15.91 11.08
C GLU A 281 15.54 17.31 11.27
N ASP A 282 15.76 18.21 10.31
CA ASP A 282 15.37 19.62 10.38
C ASP A 282 14.01 19.90 9.73
N GLY A 283 13.43 18.90 9.04
CA GLY A 283 12.05 18.84 8.57
C GLY A 283 11.59 20.10 7.84
N ASP A 284 12.34 20.54 6.82
CA ASP A 284 12.12 21.76 5.98
C ASP A 284 12.94 23.03 6.36
N SER A 285 13.99 22.94 7.18
CA SER A 285 14.78 24.14 7.58
C SER A 285 15.92 24.56 6.62
N GLY A 286 15.95 24.02 5.40
CA GLY A 286 16.88 24.44 4.33
C GLY A 286 18.29 23.83 4.39
N ASN A 287 18.51 22.78 5.18
CA ASN A 287 19.71 21.94 5.09
C ASN A 287 19.40 20.73 4.19
N ASP A 288 20.37 20.30 3.39
CA ASP A 288 20.22 19.12 2.53
C ASP A 288 20.08 17.84 3.40
N PRO A 289 19.20 16.88 3.02
CA PRO A 289 19.08 15.60 3.71
C PRO A 289 20.43 14.88 3.83
N VAL A 290 20.66 14.21 4.96
CA VAL A 290 21.91 13.47 5.21
C VAL A 290 21.78 12.04 4.68
N PRO A 291 22.56 11.62 3.66
CA PRO A 291 22.45 10.28 3.09
C PRO A 291 22.83 9.19 4.09
N LEU A 292 22.07 8.09 4.07
CA LEU A 292 22.33 6.90 4.87
C LEU A 292 23.26 5.93 4.11
N PRO A 293 24.08 5.14 4.84
CA PRO A 293 25.00 4.19 4.22
C PRO A 293 24.25 3.05 3.54
N ASN A 294 24.51 2.88 2.24
CA ASN A 294 23.97 1.78 1.44
C ASN A 294 24.69 0.46 1.76
N ASN A 295 23.94 -0.59 2.11
CA ASN A 295 24.46 -1.92 2.44
C ASN A 295 24.82 -2.76 1.19
N GLY A 296 24.50 -2.26 -0.01
CA GLY A 296 24.71 -2.94 -1.28
C GLY A 296 23.45 -3.64 -1.79
N VAL A 297 23.65 -4.50 -2.79
CA VAL A 297 22.57 -5.21 -3.48
C VAL A 297 21.81 -6.12 -2.54
N ASP A 298 20.48 -6.09 -2.60
CA ASP A 298 19.59 -6.88 -1.74
C ASP A 298 19.09 -8.18 -2.40
N GLY A 299 19.43 -8.39 -3.68
CA GLY A 299 19.02 -9.55 -4.47
C GLY A 299 17.71 -9.37 -5.23
N GLY A 300 17.03 -8.22 -5.08
CA GLY A 300 15.88 -7.83 -5.88
C GLY A 300 16.26 -7.14 -7.19
N THR A 301 15.23 -6.82 -7.97
CA THR A 301 15.39 -6.07 -9.23
C THR A 301 14.23 -5.11 -9.43
N PHE A 302 14.53 -3.93 -9.97
CA PHE A 302 13.57 -2.92 -10.41
C PHE A 302 13.90 -2.53 -11.85
N ASN A 303 12.94 -2.64 -12.76
CA ASN A 303 13.12 -2.41 -14.21
C ASN A 303 14.34 -3.13 -14.83
N GLY A 304 14.64 -4.34 -14.34
CA GLY A 304 15.77 -5.16 -14.83
C GLY A 304 17.14 -4.81 -14.21
N SER A 305 17.22 -3.77 -13.38
CA SER A 305 18.42 -3.37 -12.64
C SER A 305 18.35 -3.86 -11.18
N PRO A 306 19.50 -4.10 -10.51
CA PRO A 306 19.51 -4.55 -9.11
C PRO A 306 18.96 -3.47 -8.16
N THR A 307 18.32 -3.91 -7.08
CA THR A 307 17.90 -3.07 -5.95
C THR A 307 18.87 -3.15 -4.77
N PHE A 308 18.74 -2.21 -3.83
CA PHE A 308 19.67 -2.01 -2.72
C PHE A 308 18.97 -1.93 -1.37
N SER A 309 19.72 -2.15 -0.29
CA SER A 309 19.22 -2.11 1.09
C SER A 309 19.98 -1.15 2.00
N TRP A 310 19.30 -0.65 3.03
CA TRP A 310 19.87 0.25 4.05
C TRP A 310 19.48 -0.24 5.44
N THR A 311 20.40 -0.13 6.40
CA THR A 311 20.12 -0.38 7.81
C THR A 311 19.71 0.91 8.50
N LEU A 312 18.64 0.85 9.29
CA LEU A 312 18.08 1.98 10.01
C LEU A 312 18.10 1.72 11.52
N THR A 313 18.11 2.80 12.29
CA THR A 313 17.73 2.80 13.71
C THR A 313 16.26 3.21 13.84
N PRO A 314 15.54 2.76 14.89
CA PRO A 314 14.13 3.14 15.08
C PRO A 314 13.90 4.65 15.10
N SER A 315 14.85 5.44 15.64
CA SER A 315 14.76 6.89 15.67
C SER A 315 14.82 7.56 14.29
N GLN A 316 15.47 6.93 13.30
CA GLN A 316 15.61 7.49 11.95
C GLN A 316 14.32 7.38 11.12
N LEU A 317 13.38 6.49 11.48
CA LEU A 317 12.12 6.34 10.76
C LEU A 317 11.29 7.63 10.75
N ALA A 318 11.36 8.44 11.81
CA ALA A 318 10.56 9.66 11.94
C ALA A 318 10.97 10.78 10.97
N THR A 319 12.19 10.71 10.42
CA THR A 319 12.81 11.75 9.59
C THR A 319 13.28 11.17 8.25
N LEU A 320 12.81 9.97 7.89
CA LEU A 320 13.30 9.24 6.74
C LEU A 320 12.74 9.85 5.44
N VAL A 321 13.63 10.10 4.48
CA VAL A 321 13.27 10.59 3.15
C VAL A 321 13.89 9.73 2.07
N LEU A 322 13.18 9.60 0.95
CA LEU A 322 13.68 9.02 -0.29
C LEU A 322 13.85 10.15 -1.30
N ILE A 323 15.06 10.29 -1.85
CA ILE A 323 15.27 11.05 -3.08
C ILE A 323 15.24 10.01 -4.21
N PRO A 324 14.27 10.07 -5.13
CA PRO A 324 14.19 9.16 -6.27
C PRO A 324 15.47 9.20 -7.13
N PRO A 325 15.66 8.22 -8.04
CA PRO A 325 16.62 8.42 -9.13
C PRO A 325 16.30 9.73 -9.86
N LEU A 326 17.34 10.37 -10.40
CA LEU A 326 17.19 11.57 -11.20
C LEU A 326 16.23 11.31 -12.37
N ASP A 327 15.28 12.22 -12.58
CA ASP A 327 14.27 12.20 -13.64
C ASP A 327 13.41 10.92 -13.69
N PHE A 328 13.28 10.22 -12.56
CA PHE A 328 12.43 9.04 -12.48
C PHE A 328 11.05 9.39 -11.91
N SER A 329 10.01 9.14 -12.71
CA SER A 329 8.62 9.11 -12.26
C SER A 329 8.07 7.68 -12.16
N GLY A 330 7.03 7.47 -11.34
CA GLY A 330 6.32 6.19 -11.18
C GLY A 330 6.41 5.57 -9.78
N ASP A 331 5.89 4.34 -9.64
CA ASP A 331 5.77 3.66 -8.35
C ASP A 331 7.02 2.83 -7.99
N ILE A 332 7.63 3.11 -6.84
CA ILE A 332 8.75 2.34 -6.28
C ILE A 332 8.24 1.43 -5.15
N PRO A 333 8.18 0.10 -5.33
CA PRO A 333 7.80 -0.82 -4.28
C PRO A 333 8.96 -1.07 -3.31
N LEU A 334 8.74 -0.79 -2.02
CA LEU A 334 9.72 -0.96 -0.96
C LEU A 334 9.24 -1.97 0.09
N THR A 335 10.18 -2.49 0.88
CA THR A 335 9.89 -3.35 2.02
C THR A 335 10.65 -2.88 3.25
N LEU A 336 9.92 -2.63 4.34
CA LEU A 336 10.50 -2.44 5.66
C LEU A 336 10.57 -3.80 6.36
N GLN A 337 11.76 -4.17 6.78
CA GLN A 337 12.04 -5.41 7.50
C GLN A 337 12.58 -5.08 8.89
N ALA A 338 12.02 -5.72 9.90
CA ALA A 338 12.51 -5.72 11.27
C ALA A 338 13.02 -7.11 11.64
N ILE A 339 14.19 -7.14 12.26
CA ILE A 339 14.79 -8.33 12.83
C ILE A 339 14.91 -8.08 14.32
N THR A 340 14.21 -8.89 15.11
CA THR A 340 14.33 -8.93 16.57
C THR A 340 15.25 -10.07 16.95
N LYS A 341 15.94 -9.88 18.07
CA LYS A 341 16.87 -10.86 18.60
C LYS A 341 17.02 -10.67 20.10
N ASP A 342 16.94 -11.77 20.83
CA ASP A 342 17.26 -11.83 22.25
C ASP A 342 18.70 -12.30 22.52
N ASP A 343 19.12 -12.19 23.78
CA ASP A 343 20.33 -12.80 24.32
C ASP A 343 20.19 -14.34 24.44
N GLU A 344 21.33 -15.05 24.52
CA GLU A 344 21.40 -16.51 24.29
C GLU A 344 20.37 -17.34 25.10
N PRO A 345 19.66 -18.30 24.47
CA PRO A 345 19.89 -18.86 23.13
C PRO A 345 19.23 -18.09 21.96
N GLY A 346 18.79 -16.85 22.17
CA GLY A 346 17.98 -16.01 21.28
C GLY A 346 18.08 -16.27 19.78
N GLU A 347 16.94 -16.61 19.19
CA GLU A 347 16.78 -16.78 17.75
C GLU A 347 16.63 -15.41 17.07
N TYR A 348 16.73 -15.38 15.73
CA TYR A 348 16.39 -14.19 14.96
C TYR A 348 14.97 -14.35 14.43
N VAL A 349 14.07 -13.44 14.82
CA VAL A 349 12.72 -13.38 14.25
C VAL A 349 12.65 -12.21 13.29
N THR A 350 12.13 -12.46 12.08
CA THR A 350 12.04 -11.46 11.02
C THR A 350 10.59 -11.16 10.68
N THR A 351 10.20 -9.90 10.79
CA THR A 351 8.91 -9.37 10.34
C THR A 351 9.16 -8.45 9.14
N SER A 352 8.28 -8.47 8.14
CA SER A 352 8.41 -7.60 6.97
C SER A 352 7.05 -7.04 6.56
N SER A 353 7.03 -5.79 6.10
CA SER A 353 5.84 -5.11 5.59
C SER A 353 6.22 -4.31 4.34
N SER A 354 5.38 -4.38 3.31
CA SER A 354 5.59 -3.68 2.05
C SER A 354 4.81 -2.36 2.01
N PHE A 355 5.34 -1.40 1.26
CA PHE A 355 4.70 -0.11 0.98
C PHE A 355 5.24 0.44 -0.35
N THR A 356 4.56 1.42 -0.89
CA THR A 356 4.88 2.03 -2.19
C THR A 356 5.26 3.49 -2.01
N VAL A 357 6.28 3.93 -2.73
CA VAL A 357 6.59 5.36 -2.88
C VAL A 357 6.23 5.75 -4.30
N GLY A 358 5.15 6.51 -4.44
CA GLY A 358 4.73 7.08 -5.72
C GLY A 358 5.51 8.34 -6.03
N VAL A 359 6.20 8.37 -7.17
CA VAL A 359 6.98 9.52 -7.62
C VAL A 359 6.22 10.21 -8.75
N ARG A 360 5.80 11.46 -8.53
CA ARG A 360 5.03 12.24 -9.49
C ARG A 360 5.95 12.77 -10.60
N PRO A 361 5.49 12.75 -11.86
CA PRO A 361 6.21 13.35 -12.98
C PRO A 361 6.34 14.86 -12.80
N VAL A 362 7.50 15.41 -13.13
CA VAL A 362 7.89 16.82 -13.12
C VAL A 362 8.61 17.11 -14.42
N SER A 363 8.13 18.11 -15.14
CA SER A 363 8.72 18.45 -16.43
C SER A 363 9.93 19.36 -16.26
N ASP A 364 11.04 18.95 -16.86
CA ASP A 364 12.37 19.54 -16.66
C ASP A 364 12.65 20.74 -17.59
N GLY A 365 11.77 20.97 -18.56
CA GLY A 365 11.89 22.03 -19.53
C GLY A 365 12.62 21.62 -20.79
N VAL A 366 12.88 22.63 -21.63
CA VAL A 366 13.55 22.46 -22.92
C VAL A 366 14.73 23.41 -23.04
N ASP A 367 15.78 22.98 -23.74
CA ASP A 367 16.85 23.85 -24.23
C ASP A 367 16.62 24.13 -25.72
N VAL A 368 16.29 25.38 -26.05
CA VAL A 368 16.10 25.83 -27.44
C VAL A 368 17.43 26.29 -28.02
N TYR A 369 17.90 25.58 -29.05
CA TYR A 369 19.18 25.84 -29.70
C TYR A 369 19.04 26.35 -31.15
N ILE A 370 17.85 26.28 -31.75
CA ILE A 370 17.49 26.94 -33.01
C ILE A 370 16.12 27.61 -32.85
N GLU A 371 16.09 28.93 -32.94
CA GLU A 371 14.86 29.73 -32.94
C GLU A 371 14.26 29.83 -34.36
N PRO A 372 12.93 29.95 -34.51
CA PRO A 372 12.31 30.23 -35.80
C PRO A 372 12.75 31.56 -36.42
N ASP A 373 12.83 31.60 -37.75
CA ASP A 373 12.96 32.85 -38.49
C ASP A 373 11.74 33.77 -38.28
N ASN A 374 11.95 35.08 -38.40
CA ASN A 374 10.88 36.07 -38.19
C ASN A 374 9.84 36.12 -39.32
N LEU A 375 10.14 35.56 -40.50
CA LEU A 375 9.28 35.60 -41.68
C LEU A 375 9.50 34.36 -42.55
N TYR A 376 8.41 33.68 -42.86
CA TYR A 376 8.33 32.65 -43.88
C TYR A 376 7.41 33.12 -45.01
N SER A 377 7.67 32.66 -46.23
CA SER A 377 6.84 32.99 -47.40
C SER A 377 6.52 31.73 -48.18
N GLY A 378 5.29 31.64 -48.70
CA GLY A 378 4.85 30.50 -49.48
C GLY A 378 3.70 30.84 -50.43
N ILE A 379 3.21 29.81 -51.10
CA ILE A 379 1.95 29.84 -51.85
C ILE A 379 0.91 29.01 -51.09
N GLU A 380 -0.35 29.13 -51.49
CA GLU A 380 -1.42 28.34 -50.88
C GLU A 380 -1.18 26.83 -50.99
N ASN A 381 -1.72 26.06 -50.05
CA ASN A 381 -1.70 24.59 -50.07
C ASN A 381 -0.31 23.90 -50.05
N ASP A 382 0.78 24.65 -49.99
CA ASP A 382 2.12 24.13 -49.82
C ASP A 382 2.49 24.05 -48.33
N PHE A 383 3.41 23.12 -48.01
CA PHE A 383 3.98 23.04 -46.67
C PHE A 383 5.01 24.15 -46.45
N ILE A 384 4.94 24.75 -45.27
CA ILE A 384 5.89 25.75 -44.79
C ILE A 384 6.68 25.12 -43.67
N THR A 385 7.95 24.85 -43.91
CA THR A 385 8.85 24.31 -42.89
C THR A 385 9.37 25.44 -42.01
N VAL A 386 9.11 25.33 -40.71
CA VAL A 386 9.58 26.25 -39.67
C VAL A 386 10.73 25.57 -38.92
N ASP A 387 11.86 26.26 -38.84
CA ASP A 387 13.00 25.80 -38.05
C ASP A 387 12.70 25.99 -36.56
N LEU A 388 12.86 24.92 -35.76
CA LEU A 388 12.69 24.95 -34.31
C LEU A 388 13.46 23.79 -33.69
N GLY A 389 14.67 24.10 -33.21
CA GLY A 389 15.57 23.15 -32.57
C GLY A 389 15.43 23.22 -31.06
N ALA A 390 14.85 22.20 -30.45
CA ALA A 390 14.66 22.10 -29.01
C ALA A 390 14.83 20.66 -28.53
N ILE A 391 15.41 20.49 -27.35
CA ILE A 391 15.57 19.18 -26.68
C ILE A 391 15.08 19.29 -25.23
N SER A 392 14.45 18.23 -24.71
CA SER A 392 14.13 18.09 -23.29
C SER A 392 15.39 18.13 -22.44
N LEU A 393 15.28 18.68 -21.23
CA LEU A 393 16.36 18.71 -20.26
C LEU A 393 16.48 17.41 -19.44
N ASP A 394 15.43 16.61 -19.46
CA ASP A 394 15.37 15.29 -18.85
C ASP A 394 16.40 14.31 -19.47
N SER A 395 17.10 13.57 -18.60
CA SER A 395 18.08 12.54 -18.97
C SER A 395 17.49 11.14 -19.15
N ASP A 396 16.30 10.92 -18.61
CA ASP A 396 15.34 9.89 -18.94
C ASP A 396 14.81 10.14 -20.38
N ALA A 397 14.30 9.12 -21.05
CA ALA A 397 13.76 9.23 -22.41
C ALA A 397 12.22 9.15 -22.44
N ASP A 398 11.57 9.30 -21.29
CA ASP A 398 10.12 9.31 -21.13
C ASP A 398 9.49 10.72 -21.25
N GLU A 399 10.25 11.79 -20.98
CA GLU A 399 9.81 13.16 -21.24
C GLU A 399 9.68 13.46 -22.75
N GLN A 400 8.57 14.11 -23.12
CA GLN A 400 8.17 14.36 -24.50
C GLN A 400 8.20 15.85 -24.84
N ILE A 401 8.46 16.21 -26.10
CA ILE A 401 8.27 17.59 -26.57
C ILE A 401 6.78 17.91 -26.74
N TYR A 402 6.37 19.07 -26.24
CA TYR A 402 5.02 19.61 -26.38
C TYR A 402 5.01 20.96 -27.11
N LEU A 403 4.38 20.99 -28.28
CA LEU A 403 4.25 22.17 -29.12
C LEU A 403 2.89 22.83 -28.96
N SER A 404 2.91 24.16 -28.98
CA SER A 404 1.74 25.03 -29.02
C SER A 404 1.90 26.04 -30.14
N VAL A 405 1.17 25.90 -31.25
CA VAL A 405 1.24 26.84 -32.38
C VAL A 405 -0.05 27.63 -32.44
N HIS A 406 0.07 28.95 -32.43
CA HIS A 406 -1.05 29.88 -32.40
C HIS A 406 -1.04 30.82 -33.62
N ILE A 407 -2.22 31.00 -34.21
CA ILE A 407 -2.51 32.01 -35.22
C ILE A 407 -3.29 33.12 -34.52
N SER A 408 -2.75 34.33 -34.50
CA SER A 408 -3.37 35.47 -33.84
C SER A 408 -4.55 36.03 -34.63
N ALA A 409 -5.54 36.54 -33.90
CA ALA A 409 -6.76 37.16 -34.43
C ALA A 409 -6.51 38.46 -35.22
N ASP A 410 -5.30 39.03 -35.12
CA ASP A 410 -4.88 40.22 -35.88
C ASP A 410 -4.21 39.87 -37.22
N SER A 411 -4.18 38.59 -37.61
CA SER A 411 -3.85 38.17 -38.98
C SER A 411 -4.85 38.73 -39.99
N ASP A 412 -4.49 38.74 -41.26
CA ASP A 412 -5.37 39.23 -42.33
C ASP A 412 -6.69 38.42 -42.38
N GLU A 413 -7.82 39.07 -42.67
CA GLU A 413 -9.12 38.38 -42.73
C GLU A 413 -9.14 37.26 -43.78
N SER A 414 -8.41 37.44 -44.89
CA SER A 414 -8.23 36.43 -45.94
C SER A 414 -7.41 35.22 -45.46
N ALA A 415 -6.55 35.39 -44.47
CA ALA A 415 -5.72 34.32 -43.93
C ALA A 415 -6.52 33.38 -43.01
N LEU A 416 -7.57 33.89 -42.36
CA LEU A 416 -8.31 33.17 -41.30
C LEU A 416 -9.51 32.34 -41.79
N ILE A 417 -9.70 32.21 -43.11
CA ILE A 417 -10.87 31.54 -43.68
C ILE A 417 -10.78 30.01 -43.55
N ASN A 418 -11.69 29.42 -42.77
CA ASN A 418 -11.86 27.96 -42.59
C ASN A 418 -10.61 27.22 -42.10
N ILE A 419 -9.73 27.91 -41.35
CA ILE A 419 -8.48 27.38 -40.82
C ILE A 419 -8.70 26.12 -39.96
N ASP A 420 -9.75 26.10 -39.15
CA ASP A 420 -10.12 24.97 -38.29
C ASP A 420 -10.40 23.65 -39.02
N THR A 421 -10.69 23.70 -40.32
CA THR A 421 -10.99 22.52 -41.12
C THR A 421 -9.83 22.07 -42.02
N ARG A 422 -8.86 22.94 -42.26
CA ARG A 422 -7.89 22.79 -43.37
C ARG A 422 -6.45 22.96 -42.97
N ALA A 423 -6.19 23.70 -41.89
CA ALA A 423 -4.84 23.94 -41.44
C ALA A 423 -4.39 22.88 -40.43
N SER A 424 -3.13 22.48 -40.52
CA SER A 424 -2.48 21.61 -39.57
C SER A 424 -1.00 21.91 -39.40
N ILE A 425 -0.46 21.44 -38.27
CA ILE A 425 0.97 21.37 -38.01
C ILE A 425 1.40 19.91 -38.00
N ASN A 426 2.57 19.63 -38.57
CA ASN A 426 3.10 18.29 -38.75
C ASN A 426 4.55 18.19 -38.28
N VAL A 427 4.87 17.10 -37.57
CA VAL A 427 6.24 16.73 -37.22
C VAL A 427 6.42 15.24 -37.52
N GLY A 428 7.09 14.94 -38.64
CA GLY A 428 7.20 13.56 -39.13
C GLY A 428 5.82 12.95 -39.44
N THR A 429 5.36 12.02 -38.61
CA THR A 429 4.03 11.40 -38.74
C THR A 429 2.98 11.95 -37.78
N ALA A 430 3.38 12.79 -36.84
CA ALA A 430 2.48 13.41 -35.88
C ALA A 430 1.83 14.65 -36.52
N GLU A 431 0.51 14.81 -36.37
CA GLU A 431 -0.28 15.90 -36.94
C GLU A 431 -1.24 16.45 -35.88
N ALA A 432 -1.37 17.78 -35.82
CA ALA A 432 -2.41 18.46 -35.07
C ALA A 432 -3.12 19.50 -35.94
N LYS A 433 -4.45 19.52 -35.88
CA LYS A 433 -5.26 20.52 -36.58
C LYS A 433 -5.41 21.78 -35.72
N PHE A 434 -5.51 22.92 -36.39
CA PHE A 434 -5.89 24.16 -35.73
C PHE A 434 -7.35 24.09 -35.27
N THR A 435 -7.62 24.67 -34.11
CA THR A 435 -8.96 24.83 -33.54
C THR A 435 -9.15 26.27 -33.09
N SER A 436 -10.36 26.81 -33.22
CA SER A 436 -10.65 28.18 -32.78
C SER A 436 -10.36 28.35 -31.29
N ASP A 437 -9.61 29.40 -30.92
CA ASP A 437 -9.33 29.75 -29.53
C ASP A 437 -10.48 30.50 -28.82
N GLY A 438 -11.53 30.87 -29.58
CA GLY A 438 -12.70 31.60 -29.09
C GLY A 438 -12.50 33.12 -28.97
N ALA A 439 -11.30 33.63 -29.22
CA ALA A 439 -10.94 35.06 -29.27
C ALA A 439 -10.74 35.57 -30.71
N GLY A 440 -10.93 34.71 -31.72
CA GLY A 440 -10.76 35.01 -33.14
C GLY A 440 -9.46 34.49 -33.74
N GLY A 441 -8.60 33.88 -32.92
CA GLY A 441 -7.40 33.17 -33.35
C GLY A 441 -7.61 31.66 -33.38
N PHE A 442 -6.53 30.93 -33.65
CA PHE A 442 -6.54 29.49 -33.74
C PHE A 442 -5.33 28.87 -33.03
N LEU A 443 -5.52 27.71 -32.43
CA LEU A 443 -4.50 26.98 -31.67
C LEU A 443 -4.40 25.53 -32.16
N ALA A 444 -3.17 25.06 -32.36
CA ALA A 444 -2.83 23.66 -32.54
C ALA A 444 -1.88 23.23 -31.41
N LEU A 445 -2.19 22.11 -30.75
CA LEU A 445 -1.38 21.51 -29.69
C LEU A 445 -0.92 20.13 -30.15
N LEU A 446 0.37 19.84 -30.03
CA LEU A 446 0.95 18.58 -30.50
C LEU A 446 1.98 18.08 -29.49
N THR A 447 1.74 16.89 -28.93
CA THR A 447 2.76 16.15 -28.17
C THR A 447 3.52 15.23 -29.12
N LEU A 448 4.84 15.20 -29.03
CA LEU A 448 5.72 14.37 -29.84
C LEU A 448 6.19 13.16 -29.04
N ASP A 449 6.26 11.99 -29.68
CA ASP A 449 6.87 10.79 -29.08
C ASP A 449 8.41 10.84 -29.19
N THR A 450 9.00 12.02 -29.00
CA THR A 450 10.44 12.30 -29.01
C THR A 450 10.76 13.38 -27.98
N ASN A 451 11.98 13.34 -27.46
CA ASN A 451 12.53 14.35 -26.56
C ASN A 451 13.29 15.46 -27.31
N GLU A 452 13.29 15.44 -28.64
CA GLU A 452 13.94 16.46 -29.48
C GLU A 452 13.09 16.78 -30.72
N ILE A 453 13.13 18.04 -31.14
CA ILE A 453 12.62 18.55 -32.41
C ILE A 453 13.68 19.42 -33.11
N SER A 454 13.64 19.47 -34.44
CA SER A 454 14.48 20.36 -35.25
C SER A 454 13.68 21.26 -36.20
N THR A 455 12.55 20.76 -36.70
CA THR A 455 11.66 21.49 -37.60
C THR A 455 10.23 21.00 -37.40
N PHE A 456 9.26 21.82 -37.78
CA PHE A 456 7.88 21.39 -38.01
C PHE A 456 7.32 22.02 -39.28
N ASP A 457 6.40 21.33 -39.93
CA ASP A 457 5.73 21.83 -41.13
C ASP A 457 4.35 22.39 -40.77
N ILE A 458 3.96 23.49 -41.41
CA ILE A 458 2.63 24.06 -41.33
C ILE A 458 1.98 23.97 -42.71
N LEU A 459 0.73 23.52 -42.74
CA LEU A 459 -0.14 23.57 -43.91
C LEU A 459 -1.31 24.49 -43.57
N MET A 460 -1.52 25.57 -44.32
CA MET A 460 -2.64 26.50 -44.10
C MET A 460 -3.89 26.13 -44.93
N GLY A 461 -3.72 25.29 -45.95
CA GLY A 461 -4.77 24.88 -46.88
C GLY A 461 -4.86 25.78 -48.12
N ASN A 462 -5.80 25.45 -49.01
CA ASN A 462 -5.93 26.00 -50.36
C ASN A 462 -7.01 27.08 -50.53
N LEU A 463 -7.30 27.89 -49.51
CA LEU A 463 -7.98 29.19 -49.71
C LEU A 463 -7.34 30.23 -48.79
N ALA A 464 -6.13 29.99 -48.29
CA ALA A 464 -5.59 30.71 -47.15
C ALA A 464 -4.43 31.57 -47.65
N TRP A 465 -4.64 32.88 -47.73
CA TRP A 465 -3.64 33.82 -48.25
C TRP A 465 -3.61 35.14 -47.49
N GLY A 466 -2.50 35.87 -47.62
CA GLY A 466 -2.21 37.07 -46.86
C GLY A 466 -1.23 36.81 -45.72
N THR A 467 -1.23 37.71 -44.73
CA THR A 467 -0.29 37.69 -43.61
C THR A 467 -0.89 36.99 -42.40
N PHE A 468 -0.17 35.99 -41.89
CA PHE A 468 -0.47 35.34 -40.62
C PHE A 468 0.49 35.84 -39.54
N ASN A 469 -0.06 36.31 -38.43
CA ASN A 469 0.69 36.58 -37.21
C ASN A 469 0.74 35.31 -36.38
N MET A 470 1.90 34.65 -36.35
CA MET A 470 2.09 33.36 -35.72
C MET A 470 2.86 33.47 -34.42
N SER A 471 2.57 32.57 -33.49
CA SER A 471 3.49 32.25 -32.40
C SER A 471 3.62 30.74 -32.21
N VAL A 472 4.80 30.28 -31.83
CA VAL A 472 5.05 28.90 -31.42
C VAL A 472 5.64 28.89 -30.02
N GLY A 473 4.98 28.16 -29.12
CA GLY A 473 5.48 27.74 -27.84
C GLY A 473 6.04 26.32 -27.93
N VAL A 474 7.21 26.09 -27.35
CA VAL A 474 7.76 24.77 -27.09
C VAL A 474 7.96 24.59 -25.59
N ALA A 475 7.51 23.44 -25.09
CA ALA A 475 7.69 22.98 -23.73
C ALA A 475 8.03 21.48 -23.79
N SER A 476 8.35 20.92 -22.65
CA SER A 476 8.37 19.47 -22.44
C SER A 476 7.16 19.05 -21.59
N ILE A 477 6.82 17.77 -21.64
CA ILE A 477 5.74 17.17 -20.89
C ILE A 477 6.16 15.79 -20.41
N ASP A 478 6.14 15.59 -19.09
CA ASP A 478 6.33 14.28 -18.49
C ASP A 478 4.96 13.68 -18.09
N LYS A 479 4.81 12.37 -18.27
CA LYS A 479 3.59 11.61 -18.01
C LYS A 479 3.90 10.25 -17.46
N ASN A 480 3.28 9.94 -16.32
CA ASN A 480 3.34 8.59 -15.78
C ASN A 480 2.08 8.20 -14.99
N THR A 481 1.95 6.90 -14.74
CA THR A 481 0.92 6.37 -13.85
C THR A 481 1.51 6.17 -12.45
N VAL A 482 0.98 6.89 -11.47
CA VAL A 482 1.40 6.84 -10.06
C VAL A 482 0.21 6.47 -9.20
N ASN A 483 0.33 5.43 -8.36
CA ASN A 483 -0.78 4.94 -7.54
C ASN A 483 -2.07 4.67 -8.35
N SER A 484 -1.93 4.16 -9.58
CA SER A 484 -3.01 3.94 -10.57
C SER A 484 -3.68 5.21 -11.15
N ASN A 485 -3.15 6.40 -10.87
CA ASN A 485 -3.61 7.66 -11.46
C ASN A 485 -2.67 8.10 -12.57
N ASN A 486 -3.21 8.54 -13.72
CA ASN A 486 -2.40 9.15 -14.77
C ASN A 486 -2.13 10.60 -14.40
N LEU A 487 -0.86 10.91 -14.15
CA LEU A 487 -0.36 12.24 -13.86
C LEU A 487 0.44 12.76 -15.04
N SER A 488 0.48 14.08 -15.16
CA SER A 488 1.30 14.76 -16.16
C SER A 488 1.72 16.11 -15.62
N ASP A 489 2.92 16.55 -15.97
CA ASP A 489 3.40 17.90 -15.72
C ASP A 489 3.93 18.51 -17.02
N ILE A 490 3.72 19.82 -17.21
CA ILE A 490 4.14 20.54 -18.42
C ILE A 490 4.99 21.71 -17.97
N SER A 491 6.20 21.79 -18.49
CA SER A 491 7.10 22.90 -18.21
C SER A 491 6.59 24.22 -18.82
N PRO A 492 7.05 25.38 -18.32
CA PRO A 492 6.72 26.66 -18.94
C PRO A 492 7.13 26.71 -20.42
N PHE A 493 6.25 27.25 -21.28
CA PHE A 493 6.56 27.40 -22.70
C PHE A 493 7.62 28.48 -22.97
N GLU A 494 8.61 28.13 -23.79
CA GLU A 494 9.43 29.10 -24.51
C GLU A 494 8.71 29.50 -25.81
N THR A 495 8.44 30.79 -26.00
CA THR A 495 7.57 31.29 -27.08
C THR A 495 8.30 32.20 -28.06
N PHE A 496 8.11 31.94 -29.34
CA PHE A 496 8.66 32.70 -30.47
C PHE A 496 7.54 33.22 -31.36
N ASN A 497 7.68 34.43 -31.88
CA ASN A 497 6.72 35.04 -32.79
C ASN A 497 7.32 35.16 -34.18
N PHE A 498 6.54 34.91 -35.22
CA PHE A 498 6.97 35.01 -36.60
C PHE A 498 5.79 35.32 -37.51
N LEU A 499 6.09 35.70 -38.76
CA LEU A 499 5.09 35.95 -39.78
C LEU A 499 5.13 34.85 -40.83
N ILE A 500 3.96 34.55 -41.40
CA ILE A 500 3.85 33.82 -42.66
C ILE A 500 3.17 34.73 -43.67
N GLU A 501 3.80 34.93 -44.83
CA GLU A 501 3.19 35.60 -45.97
C GLU A 501 2.85 34.59 -47.06
N LEU A 502 1.55 34.42 -47.36
CA LEU A 502 1.08 33.57 -48.43
C LEU A 502 0.57 34.41 -49.60
N THR A 503 1.09 34.13 -50.80
CA THR A 503 0.58 34.73 -52.02
C THR A 503 -0.71 34.03 -52.44
N PRO A 504 -1.77 34.77 -52.84
CA PRO A 504 -3.02 34.17 -53.29
C PRO A 504 -2.82 33.34 -54.55
N GLU A 505 -3.53 32.21 -54.64
CA GLU A 505 -3.67 31.42 -55.87
C GLU A 505 -5.10 31.50 -56.41
N VAL A 506 -5.28 31.18 -57.69
CA VAL A 506 -6.63 31.16 -58.29
C VAL A 506 -7.38 29.96 -57.77
N ASP A 507 -8.60 30.17 -57.31
CA ASP A 507 -9.42 29.08 -56.76
C ASP A 507 -10.55 28.67 -57.69
N SER A 508 -10.81 27.36 -57.75
CA SER A 508 -11.93 26.84 -58.53
C SER A 508 -13.26 27.43 -58.04
N PRO A 509 -14.08 28.04 -58.92
CA PRO A 509 -15.39 28.55 -58.53
C PRO A 509 -16.33 27.47 -57.98
N ARG A 510 -17.21 27.87 -57.06
CA ARG A 510 -18.21 27.00 -56.44
C ARG A 510 -19.62 27.34 -56.90
N TRP A 511 -20.35 26.33 -57.37
CA TRP A 511 -21.79 26.44 -57.65
C TRP A 511 -22.59 26.70 -56.38
N VAL A 512 -23.46 27.70 -56.44
CA VAL A 512 -24.47 28.01 -55.41
C VAL A 512 -25.84 27.53 -55.87
N ASP A 513 -26.19 27.79 -57.13
CA ASP A 513 -27.47 27.36 -57.73
C ASP A 513 -27.31 27.06 -59.22
N TYR A 514 -27.99 26.01 -59.67
CA TYR A 514 -28.10 25.59 -61.06
C TYR A 514 -29.21 24.54 -61.21
N GLY A 515 -29.87 24.49 -62.36
CA GLY A 515 -30.86 23.47 -62.64
C GLY A 515 -31.37 23.50 -64.07
N ASP A 516 -32.12 22.46 -64.43
CA ASP A 516 -32.85 22.41 -65.70
C ASP A 516 -33.94 23.48 -65.72
N VAL A 517 -34.09 24.15 -66.86
CA VAL A 517 -35.03 25.25 -67.06
C VAL A 517 -36.22 24.77 -67.88
N ASN A 518 -37.40 24.73 -67.25
CA ASN A 518 -38.66 24.39 -67.92
C ASN A 518 -39.58 25.62 -67.91
N VAL A 519 -39.86 26.17 -69.08
CA VAL A 519 -40.64 27.41 -69.21
C VAL A 519 -41.69 27.31 -70.30
N SER A 520 -42.83 27.98 -70.09
CA SER A 520 -43.89 28.12 -71.10
C SER A 520 -43.84 29.50 -71.79
N ILE A 521 -42.67 30.15 -71.77
CA ILE A 521 -42.38 31.42 -72.46
C ILE A 521 -41.27 31.17 -73.48
N ALA A 522 -41.40 31.74 -74.67
CA ALA A 522 -40.46 31.49 -75.77
C ALA A 522 -39.30 32.50 -75.84
N ASP A 523 -39.30 33.56 -75.03
CA ASP A 523 -38.25 34.61 -75.10
C ASP A 523 -37.98 35.16 -73.70
N ASN A 524 -36.76 35.66 -73.49
CA ASN A 524 -36.22 36.08 -72.19
C ASN A 524 -36.33 34.96 -71.14
N ILE A 525 -35.72 33.81 -71.43
CA ILE A 525 -35.75 32.64 -70.55
C ILE A 525 -34.68 32.82 -69.47
N PRO A 526 -35.04 33.05 -68.19
CA PRO A 526 -34.06 33.17 -67.11
C PRO A 526 -33.36 31.83 -66.85
N LEU A 527 -32.05 31.87 -66.62
CA LEU A 527 -31.26 30.68 -66.29
C LEU A 527 -31.08 30.46 -64.78
N ASP A 528 -31.36 31.47 -63.95
CA ASP A 528 -31.29 31.41 -62.48
C ASP A 528 -30.00 30.74 -61.95
N LEU A 529 -28.86 31.07 -62.55
CA LEU A 529 -27.56 30.52 -62.18
C LEU A 529 -26.92 31.35 -61.06
N ALA A 530 -26.30 30.67 -60.10
CA ALA A 530 -25.49 31.31 -59.07
C ALA A 530 -24.17 30.57 -58.86
N LEU A 531 -23.08 31.33 -58.95
CA LEU A 531 -21.70 30.89 -58.74
C LEU A 531 -21.00 31.88 -57.79
N THR A 532 -20.02 31.39 -57.05
CA THR A 532 -19.18 32.23 -56.18
C THR A 532 -17.72 31.86 -56.34
N LEU A 533 -16.86 32.87 -56.29
CA LEU A 533 -15.44 32.68 -56.00
C LEU A 533 -15.28 32.24 -54.53
N GLN A 534 -14.14 31.65 -54.21
CA GLN A 534 -13.83 31.16 -52.86
C GLN A 534 -12.65 31.96 -52.33
N ASN A 535 -12.85 32.70 -51.22
CA ASN A 535 -11.87 33.64 -50.64
C ASN A 535 -11.02 34.44 -51.65
N PRO A 536 -11.65 35.15 -52.62
CA PRO A 536 -10.92 35.68 -53.75
C PRO A 536 -9.94 36.79 -53.39
N ALA A 537 -8.82 36.86 -54.11
CA ALA A 537 -7.95 38.03 -54.10
C ALA A 537 -8.68 39.28 -54.66
N PRO A 538 -8.25 40.52 -54.34
CA PRO A 538 -8.94 41.74 -54.77
C PRO A 538 -9.14 41.89 -56.28
N ASP A 539 -8.23 41.32 -57.08
CA ASP A 539 -8.23 41.36 -58.54
C ASP A 539 -8.62 40.02 -59.19
N GLU A 540 -9.19 39.08 -58.42
CA GLU A 540 -9.66 37.79 -58.96
C GLU A 540 -11.08 37.91 -59.53
N GLU A 541 -11.26 37.45 -60.77
CA GLU A 541 -12.50 37.54 -61.51
C GLU A 541 -13.08 36.16 -61.85
N GLY A 542 -14.40 36.07 -61.91
CA GLY A 542 -15.12 34.83 -62.20
C GLY A 542 -15.91 34.90 -63.50
N TYR A 543 -15.81 33.83 -64.30
CA TYR A 543 -16.39 33.72 -65.63
C TYR A 543 -17.10 32.38 -65.83
N LEU A 544 -18.12 32.37 -66.67
CA LEU A 544 -18.87 31.18 -67.07
C LEU A 544 -18.79 30.99 -68.59
N VAL A 545 -18.26 29.86 -69.03
CA VAL A 545 -18.35 29.41 -70.41
C VAL A 545 -19.65 28.64 -70.62
N VAL A 546 -20.50 29.15 -71.51
CA VAL A 546 -21.75 28.53 -71.93
C VAL A 546 -21.61 27.99 -73.35
N LEU A 547 -21.84 26.69 -73.50
CA LEU A 547 -21.79 25.93 -74.76
C LEU A 547 -23.13 25.23 -75.00
N GLY A 548 -23.49 25.00 -76.27
CA GLY A 548 -24.70 24.25 -76.64
C GLY A 548 -25.92 25.13 -76.96
N LEU A 549 -25.76 26.45 -77.00
CA LEU A 549 -26.80 27.37 -77.45
C LEU A 549 -27.10 27.17 -78.95
N LEU A 550 -28.37 27.05 -79.33
CA LEU A 550 -28.78 26.83 -80.73
C LEU A 550 -28.49 28.03 -81.64
N ASP A 551 -28.27 27.75 -82.93
CA ASP A 551 -28.04 28.78 -83.96
C ASP A 551 -29.22 29.76 -84.04
N GLY A 552 -28.93 31.06 -83.85
CA GLY A 552 -29.92 32.14 -83.90
C GLY A 552 -30.40 32.62 -82.53
N LEU A 553 -30.04 31.93 -81.44
CA LEU A 553 -30.25 32.39 -80.07
C LEU A 553 -29.05 33.22 -79.58
N SER A 554 -29.29 34.06 -78.57
CA SER A 554 -28.24 34.84 -77.90
C SER A 554 -28.45 34.89 -76.40
N LEU A 555 -27.40 35.20 -75.65
CA LEU A 555 -27.53 35.58 -74.24
C LEU A 555 -27.66 37.10 -74.13
N ASN A 556 -28.45 37.57 -73.16
CA ASN A 556 -28.60 39.00 -72.88
C ASN A 556 -27.31 39.63 -72.29
N HIS A 557 -26.41 38.80 -71.78
CA HIS A 557 -25.10 39.15 -71.24
C HIS A 557 -23.98 38.27 -71.82
N GLY A 558 -22.74 38.70 -71.62
CA GLY A 558 -21.54 37.97 -72.07
C GLY A 558 -21.14 38.24 -73.52
N THR A 559 -19.97 37.72 -73.88
CA THR A 559 -19.36 37.87 -75.21
C THR A 559 -19.25 36.52 -75.90
N GLN A 560 -19.76 36.44 -77.14
CA GLN A 560 -19.63 35.24 -77.97
C GLN A 560 -18.23 35.15 -78.59
N GLN A 561 -17.52 34.06 -78.33
CA GLN A 561 -16.24 33.71 -78.93
C GLN A 561 -16.35 32.35 -79.64
N GLY A 562 -16.56 32.36 -80.96
CA GLY A 562 -16.84 31.13 -81.70
C GLY A 562 -18.19 30.53 -81.31
N SER A 563 -18.21 29.28 -80.83
CA SER A 563 -19.41 28.61 -80.31
C SER A 563 -19.63 28.81 -78.80
N GLU A 564 -18.69 29.46 -78.12
CA GLU A 564 -18.70 29.69 -76.67
C GLU A 564 -19.26 31.07 -76.37
N TRP A 565 -20.03 31.16 -75.29
CA TRP A 565 -20.38 32.43 -74.66
C TRP A 565 -19.64 32.54 -73.34
N ILE A 566 -18.93 33.65 -73.14
CA ILE A 566 -18.22 33.93 -71.88
C ILE A 566 -19.02 35.01 -71.14
N VAL A 567 -19.53 34.66 -69.97
CA VAL A 567 -20.36 35.53 -69.13
C VAL A 567 -19.64 35.80 -67.81
N GLU A 568 -19.56 37.05 -67.38
CA GLU A 568 -19.00 37.41 -66.08
C GLU A 568 -19.95 37.01 -64.94
N PHE A 569 -19.41 36.65 -63.77
CA PHE A 569 -20.22 36.24 -62.61
C PHE A 569 -21.22 37.30 -62.16
N SER A 570 -20.90 38.59 -62.31
CA SER A 570 -21.81 39.70 -61.98
C SER A 570 -23.10 39.71 -62.81
N ASP A 571 -23.08 39.09 -63.99
CA ASP A 571 -24.21 39.07 -64.92
C ASP A 571 -25.09 37.81 -64.79
N LEU A 572 -24.65 36.80 -64.02
CA LEU A 572 -25.34 35.50 -63.93
C LEU A 572 -26.75 35.59 -63.35
N ALA A 573 -26.97 36.48 -62.37
CA ALA A 573 -28.26 36.64 -61.71
C ALA A 573 -29.37 37.16 -62.65
N THR A 574 -28.99 37.79 -63.76
CA THR A 574 -29.93 38.31 -64.77
C THR A 574 -29.72 37.66 -66.13
N LEU A 575 -28.99 36.53 -66.19
CA LEU A 575 -28.68 35.87 -67.45
C LEU A 575 -29.93 35.21 -68.05
N GLU A 576 -30.26 35.61 -69.28
CA GLU A 576 -31.42 35.12 -70.02
C GLU A 576 -31.02 34.65 -71.42
N ILE A 577 -31.72 33.62 -71.92
CA ILE A 577 -31.69 33.23 -73.33
C ILE A 577 -32.73 34.06 -74.10
N ILE A 578 -32.28 34.70 -75.18
CA ILE A 578 -33.08 35.48 -76.11
C ILE A 578 -33.25 34.73 -77.43
N GLY A 579 -34.47 34.76 -77.98
CA GLY A 579 -34.78 34.34 -79.34
C GLY A 579 -35.26 32.90 -79.50
N ALA A 580 -35.59 32.20 -78.39
CA ALA A 580 -36.06 30.83 -78.43
C ALA A 580 -37.47 30.71 -79.05
N SER A 581 -37.87 29.49 -79.37
CA SER A 581 -39.18 29.16 -79.91
C SER A 581 -39.88 28.12 -79.06
N MET A 582 -41.21 28.13 -79.06
CA MET A 582 -42.00 27.09 -78.41
C MET A 582 -41.64 25.72 -79.01
N GLY A 583 -41.36 24.74 -78.15
CA GLY A 583 -40.93 23.40 -78.53
C GLY A 583 -39.40 23.22 -78.62
N ASP A 584 -38.59 24.28 -78.42
CA ASP A 584 -37.14 24.14 -78.36
C ASP A 584 -36.73 23.34 -77.12
N SER A 585 -35.85 22.35 -77.31
CA SER A 585 -35.19 21.64 -76.22
C SER A 585 -33.74 21.33 -76.57
N PHE A 586 -32.82 21.74 -75.70
CA PHE A 586 -31.38 21.60 -75.90
C PHE A 586 -30.63 21.65 -74.56
N ASP A 587 -29.41 21.12 -74.56
CA ASP A 587 -28.55 21.11 -73.37
C ASP A 587 -27.53 22.24 -73.43
N LEU A 588 -27.37 22.95 -72.32
CA LEU A 588 -26.27 23.87 -72.11
C LEU A 588 -25.19 23.21 -71.26
N THR A 589 -23.95 23.23 -71.75
CA THR A 589 -22.77 22.87 -70.96
C THR A 589 -22.18 24.14 -70.36
N LEU A 590 -22.10 24.17 -69.04
CA LEU A 590 -21.76 25.32 -68.20
C LEU A 590 -20.44 25.03 -67.47
N THR A 591 -19.35 25.68 -67.89
CA THR A 591 -18.03 25.51 -67.25
C THR A 591 -17.59 26.83 -66.64
N PRO A 592 -17.65 26.99 -65.30
CA PRO A 592 -17.14 28.17 -64.65
C PRO A 592 -15.61 28.11 -64.54
N TYR A 593 -14.96 29.26 -64.59
CA TYR A 593 -13.54 29.40 -64.25
C TYR A 593 -13.31 30.73 -63.53
N ALA A 594 -12.29 30.75 -62.69
CA ALA A 594 -11.75 31.97 -62.09
C ALA A 594 -10.45 32.36 -62.80
N GLN A 595 -10.08 33.64 -62.69
CA GLN A 595 -8.85 34.18 -63.23
C GLN A 595 -8.23 35.19 -62.26
N LEU A 596 -6.94 35.04 -61.97
CA LEU A 596 -6.09 36.03 -61.31
C LEU A 596 -4.83 36.17 -62.15
N ASP A 597 -4.53 37.40 -62.58
CA ASP A 597 -3.47 37.68 -63.54
C ASP A 597 -3.58 36.80 -64.82
N GLU A 598 -2.55 35.99 -65.11
CA GLU A 598 -2.50 35.07 -66.25
C GLU A 598 -2.93 33.64 -65.90
N ASN A 599 -3.22 33.36 -64.63
CA ASN A 599 -3.60 32.04 -64.14
C ASN A 599 -5.12 31.88 -64.16
N THR A 600 -5.59 30.67 -64.47
CA THR A 600 -7.03 30.34 -64.48
C THR A 600 -7.26 28.98 -63.86
N GLU A 601 -8.33 28.84 -63.07
CA GLU A 601 -8.76 27.54 -62.54
C GLU A 601 -10.22 27.26 -62.86
N ASN A 602 -10.48 26.05 -63.33
CA ASN A 602 -11.83 25.63 -63.72
C ASN A 602 -12.59 25.08 -62.52
N GLY A 603 -13.83 25.53 -62.36
CA GLY A 603 -14.78 24.90 -61.48
C GLY A 603 -15.44 23.67 -62.11
N ILE A 604 -16.36 23.05 -61.38
CA ILE A 604 -17.03 21.83 -61.82
C ILE A 604 -17.96 22.14 -63.01
N THR A 605 -17.77 21.50 -64.16
CA THR A 605 -18.71 21.61 -65.29
C THR A 605 -20.08 21.02 -64.96
N ARG A 606 -21.14 21.73 -65.36
CA ARG A 606 -22.54 21.27 -65.27
C ARG A 606 -23.18 21.23 -66.66
N VAL A 607 -24.19 20.37 -66.79
CA VAL A 607 -25.06 20.34 -67.96
C VAL A 607 -26.47 20.56 -67.47
N ILE A 608 -27.16 21.53 -68.05
CA ILE A 608 -28.58 21.81 -67.77
C ILE A 608 -29.38 21.64 -69.06
N ASN A 609 -30.59 21.12 -68.95
CA ASN A 609 -31.53 21.08 -70.05
C ASN A 609 -32.40 22.33 -70.07
N ILE A 610 -32.54 22.94 -71.24
CA ILE A 610 -33.51 24.00 -71.50
C ILE A 610 -34.67 23.38 -72.26
N ASN A 611 -35.89 23.53 -71.76
CA ASN A 611 -37.10 23.01 -72.38
C ASN A 611 -38.19 24.09 -72.41
N VAL A 612 -38.57 24.48 -73.63
CA VAL A 612 -39.62 25.48 -73.88
C VAL A 612 -40.91 24.76 -74.25
N GLU A 613 -41.85 24.68 -73.31
CA GLU A 613 -43.07 23.90 -73.46
C GLU A 613 -44.03 24.47 -74.52
N GLU A 614 -44.55 23.63 -75.41
CA GLU A 614 -45.67 24.00 -76.29
C GLU A 614 -46.97 24.15 -75.48
N VAL A 615 -47.60 25.32 -75.58
CA VAL A 615 -48.93 25.54 -74.96
C VAL A 615 -50.00 24.79 -75.75
N THR A 616 -50.35 23.57 -75.35
CA THR A 616 -51.48 22.84 -75.95
C THR A 616 -52.81 23.31 -75.36
N SER A 617 -53.56 24.11 -76.13
CA SER A 617 -54.95 24.41 -75.80
C SER A 617 -55.87 23.28 -76.29
N THR A 618 -56.37 22.43 -75.38
CA THR A 618 -57.59 21.62 -75.64
C THR A 618 -58.56 21.67 -74.47
N SER A 619 -59.63 22.43 -74.67
CA SER A 619 -60.89 22.34 -73.93
C SER A 619 -61.81 21.29 -74.57
N THR A 620 -62.27 20.30 -73.81
CA THR A 620 -63.57 19.63 -74.06
C THR A 620 -64.21 19.18 -72.75
N MET A 621 -65.39 19.72 -72.48
CA MET A 621 -66.35 19.24 -71.50
C MET A 621 -67.05 17.96 -71.97
N SER A 622 -67.25 16.99 -71.07
CA SER A 622 -68.50 16.23 -71.00
C SER A 622 -68.75 15.69 -69.59
N SER A 623 -69.95 15.94 -69.10
CA SER A 623 -70.49 15.70 -67.76
C SER A 623 -71.02 14.28 -67.52
N SER A 624 -70.89 13.76 -66.29
CA SER A 624 -71.95 13.01 -65.61
C SER A 624 -71.76 12.96 -64.09
N ASN A 625 -72.79 13.43 -63.37
CA ASN A 625 -72.97 13.48 -61.91
C ASN A 625 -72.69 12.17 -61.16
N PHE A 626 -72.12 12.28 -59.95
CA PHE A 626 -72.69 11.67 -58.74
C PHE A 626 -72.32 12.49 -57.48
N SER A 627 -73.25 12.51 -56.54
CA SER A 627 -73.40 13.35 -55.35
C SER A 627 -72.42 13.08 -54.20
N SER A 628 -72.14 14.13 -53.41
CA SER A 628 -71.82 14.21 -51.96
C SER A 628 -71.00 13.05 -51.35
N ASP A 629 -69.85 13.29 -50.74
CA ASP A 629 -69.78 13.82 -49.37
C ASP A 629 -68.31 14.13 -48.97
N SER A 630 -68.15 15.14 -48.12
CA SER A 630 -67.11 15.38 -47.11
C SER A 630 -65.62 14.98 -47.31
N ALA A 631 -64.77 15.98 -47.03
CA ALA A 631 -63.39 15.93 -46.52
C ALA A 631 -62.23 15.87 -47.53
N MET A 632 -61.51 16.98 -47.67
CA MET A 632 -60.06 17.14 -47.40
C MET A 632 -59.59 18.49 -47.98
N SER A 633 -59.48 19.47 -47.10
CA SER A 633 -58.65 20.67 -47.26
C SER A 633 -57.38 20.43 -46.47
N GLU A 634 -56.27 21.01 -46.95
CA GLU A 634 -54.94 21.08 -46.34
C GLU A 634 -53.95 19.98 -46.72
N ASN A 635 -53.02 20.34 -47.60
CA ASN A 635 -51.67 19.78 -47.58
C ASN A 635 -50.67 20.83 -48.10
N ILE A 636 -50.38 21.83 -47.27
CA ILE A 636 -49.16 22.63 -47.32
C ILE A 636 -48.72 22.80 -45.87
N SER A 637 -47.72 22.03 -45.45
CA SER A 637 -46.89 22.21 -44.24
C SER A 637 -46.48 20.85 -43.66
N PHE A 638 -45.47 20.19 -44.24
CA PHE A 638 -44.80 19.07 -43.56
C PHE A 638 -43.37 18.89 -44.09
N VAL A 639 -42.46 19.81 -43.76
CA VAL A 639 -41.05 19.49 -43.45
C VAL A 639 -40.48 20.61 -42.56
N ASN A 640 -40.89 20.70 -41.29
CA ASN A 640 -40.06 21.44 -40.30
C ASN A 640 -40.29 21.14 -38.80
N GLU A 641 -40.88 20.01 -38.42
CA GLU A 641 -41.07 19.67 -37.00
C GLU A 641 -40.68 18.23 -36.64
N ARG A 642 -39.57 17.74 -37.17
CA ARG A 642 -39.00 16.44 -36.73
C ARG A 642 -37.50 16.42 -36.45
N PHE A 643 -36.89 17.57 -36.21
CA PHE A 643 -35.48 17.64 -35.79
C PHE A 643 -35.24 18.33 -34.44
N ILE A 644 -36.25 18.96 -33.84
CA ILE A 644 -36.08 19.71 -32.57
C ILE A 644 -36.49 18.88 -31.33
N THR A 645 -37.03 17.66 -31.49
CA THR A 645 -37.42 16.81 -30.35
C THR A 645 -36.45 15.67 -30.04
N SER A 646 -35.40 15.44 -30.84
CA SER A 646 -34.36 14.44 -30.52
C SER A 646 -33.07 15.05 -29.96
N VAL A 647 -32.93 16.38 -29.96
CA VAL A 647 -31.72 17.08 -29.48
C VAL A 647 -31.87 17.57 -28.02
N LEU A 648 -33.09 17.58 -27.48
CA LEU A 648 -33.35 18.02 -26.11
C LEU A 648 -33.45 16.90 -25.06
N ASP A 649 -33.40 15.63 -25.46
CA ASP A 649 -33.37 14.48 -24.52
C ASP A 649 -31.94 13.98 -24.23
N GLU A 650 -30.93 14.30 -25.05
CA GLU A 650 -29.53 13.90 -24.83
C GLU A 650 -28.69 14.91 -24.01
N LEU A 651 -29.23 16.09 -23.69
CA LEU A 651 -28.57 17.10 -22.85
C LEU A 651 -28.98 17.07 -21.37
N SER A 652 -29.69 16.03 -20.91
CA SER A 652 -30.13 15.91 -19.51
C SER A 652 -29.47 14.78 -18.69
N SER A 653 -28.54 14.02 -19.27
CA SER A 653 -27.85 12.94 -18.55
C SER A 653 -26.33 13.00 -18.68
N GLN A 654 -25.69 13.96 -17.99
CA GLN A 654 -24.38 13.77 -17.33
C GLN A 654 -23.97 15.04 -16.58
N THR A 655 -24.56 15.25 -15.41
CA THR A 655 -23.92 15.99 -14.32
C THR A 655 -24.34 15.36 -13.00
N LEU A 656 -23.34 15.13 -12.12
CA LEU A 656 -23.39 14.79 -10.69
C LEU A 656 -23.27 13.30 -10.31
N SER A 657 -22.03 12.92 -9.99
CA SER A 657 -21.70 11.97 -8.93
C SER A 657 -20.33 12.36 -8.32
N TYR A 658 -20.37 13.26 -7.34
CA TYR A 658 -19.30 13.52 -6.37
C TYR A 658 -19.96 13.30 -5.00
N ASP A 659 -19.52 12.29 -4.25
CA ASP A 659 -19.20 12.35 -2.81
C ASP A 659 -18.87 10.95 -2.28
N SER A 660 -17.60 10.75 -1.89
CA SER A 660 -17.14 10.20 -0.61
C SER A 660 -15.63 9.97 -0.65
#